data_AF-A0A7C2AE19-F1
#
_entry.id   AF-A0A7C2AE19-F1
#
_cell.length_a   1.000
_cell.length_b   1.000
_cell.length_c   1.000
_cell.angle_alpha   90.00
_cell.angle_beta   90.00
_cell.angle_gamma   90.00
#
_symmetry.space_group_name_H-M   'P 1'
#
loop_
_entity.id
_entity.type
_entity.pdbx_description
1 polymer ?
#
loop_
_entity_poly.entity_id
_entity_poly.type
_entity_poly.pdbx_seq_one_letter_code
_entity_poly.pdbx_strand_id
1 'polypeptide(L)'
;MINKTYLGIDVGSTTVKIVVLDKERNLLAWRYLRSRGQPRKTLLNEIKNISEEVDLKHIAAVGLTGSGGGPVAKLIGGHHVNELIAQTRSIGEYYPHARTVIEIGGQDSKFLSVEWDEKTGKMVLADMAMNNLCAAGTGSFLDQQAERLGISIEEDFARLALQSEQPARIAGRCTVFAKSDMIHLQQKGTPQADIIAGLAMALARNFKSVIGKAKAFTPPILFQGGVAYNQGVVRAFESVLKLKQGELIIPEYHHLMPALGTALIAYEEKMDGNLPPFNGFAPLQDYVRSQKNSHKKMPILPTAGIQFATLEKQNAASAYQKNELQPVYLGVDVGSITTKVVLIDEQAQVVARRYWHTGGKPLEVVRQALFEVGQEVGHRVKVLCVGVTGSGRYLTADFVGGDVVRSEITAQARAAIAINPTVDTIFEIGGQDSKFISLNNGAVVNFAMNSACAAGTGSFLEEQAEKLEINVTQDFSEQAFCSQCPSALGDRCTVFMESDLVHHQQQGSKINDLTAGLAYAIAENYLNRVVENRKIGKNIFFQGGVAWNNSVVSAFSELTKRKITVPPHHDVTGAIGAALLAMEIKNQSQAVPTKFKGFDLREQHYEAQTSICQACSNLCEVNKVIIGKEAPIFYGARCDIFEEKGRGQKNQKNQETIPDFFAERQQLLMGNYTTPPDKSNGRLRVGFPRSLIFYDLFPYWRSFFETLDIDIVLSEMTNPRIAKLTKEHAVAETCYPAKLVYGHVVDLLDKQVDAVFLPSVFNRENIAPGQTQNSYCPYIPAMSHVVTAAIDIAAAGAKPIKFPLHMLWEKRKTQDLRKLAEELGVSDKAINKADAAGLAAQQEFYAQLARCGQEALSNLDGNTEVAVVVGRPYTLNDFGLCQNLPYKLRKLGVIPLPMDYLPTKTVDISDKYNNMFWRSGQDILAAATLVQNNPRLQAIYLTSFNCGPDSFIMSFFRNIMADKPFLELELDDHTADAGIITRCEAFFESLRMGKTTMNGYKQG
;
A
#
# COMPACT_ATOMS: atom_id res chain seq x y z
N MET A 1 -28.70 46.89 34.25
CA MET A 1 -27.64 46.79 33.23
C MET A 1 -27.98 45.62 32.33
N ILE A 2 -28.01 45.81 31.01
CA ILE A 2 -28.24 44.71 30.07
C ILE A 2 -26.95 43.86 30.05
N ASN A 3 -27.03 42.58 30.40
CA ASN A 3 -25.89 41.66 30.34
C ASN A 3 -25.61 41.33 28.87
N LYS A 4 -24.60 42.01 28.31
CA LYS A 4 -24.11 41.75 26.95
C LYS A 4 -23.31 40.45 26.93
N THR A 5 -23.54 39.62 25.93
CA THR A 5 -22.83 38.34 25.73
C THR A 5 -21.97 38.34 24.48
N TYR A 6 -20.91 37.54 24.49
CA TYR A 6 -19.94 37.40 23.41
C TYR A 6 -19.87 35.93 23.01
N LEU A 7 -20.09 35.64 21.72
CA LEU A 7 -20.12 34.27 21.23
C LEU A 7 -18.83 33.94 20.50
N GLY A 8 -18.30 32.75 20.75
CA GLY A 8 -17.27 32.14 19.92
C GLY A 8 -17.76 30.84 19.32
N ILE A 9 -17.63 30.71 18.00
CA ILE A 9 -18.14 29.56 17.26
C ILE A 9 -17.00 28.97 16.43
N ASP A 10 -16.67 27.70 16.66
CA ASP A 10 -15.80 26.92 15.78
C ASP A 10 -16.65 25.97 14.94
N VAL A 11 -16.74 26.26 13.64
CA VAL A 11 -17.44 25.42 12.67
C VAL A 11 -16.39 24.54 12.00
N GLY A 12 -16.02 23.45 12.66
CA GLY A 12 -15.02 22.51 12.18
C GLY A 12 -15.57 21.49 11.18
N SER A 13 -14.68 20.64 10.68
CA SER A 13 -15.00 19.66 9.63
C SER A 13 -15.95 18.54 10.10
N THR A 14 -15.80 18.10 11.35
CA THR A 14 -16.62 17.03 11.96
C THR A 14 -17.43 17.51 13.15
N THR A 15 -17.12 18.68 13.72
CA THR A 15 -17.73 19.17 14.96
C THR A 15 -18.10 20.64 14.88
N VAL A 16 -19.18 21.02 15.56
CA VAL A 16 -19.52 22.41 15.86
C VAL A 16 -19.29 22.66 17.34
N LYS A 17 -18.61 23.77 17.65
CA LYS A 17 -18.33 24.19 19.02
C LYS A 17 -18.84 25.60 19.23
N ILE A 18 -19.49 25.83 20.37
CA ILE A 18 -20.07 27.13 20.71
C ILE A 18 -19.65 27.46 22.14
N VAL A 19 -19.26 28.71 22.35
CA VAL A 19 -18.86 29.27 23.64
C VAL A 19 -19.61 30.58 23.83
N VAL A 20 -20.14 30.81 25.03
CA VAL A 20 -20.80 32.06 25.41
C VAL A 20 -20.06 32.66 26.60
N LEU A 21 -19.53 33.88 26.43
CA LEU A 21 -18.86 34.63 27.49
C LEU A 21 -19.70 35.83 27.94
N ASP A 22 -19.58 36.19 29.22
CA ASP A 22 -20.03 37.49 29.74
C ASP A 22 -18.98 38.60 29.50
N LYS A 23 -19.27 39.81 29.98
CA LYS A 23 -18.36 40.96 29.87
C LYS A 23 -17.13 40.86 30.79
N GLU A 24 -17.19 40.03 31.83
CA GLU A 24 -16.08 39.70 32.72
C GLU A 24 -15.19 38.58 32.15
N ARG A 25 -15.56 38.01 30.98
CA ARG A 25 -14.92 36.88 30.30
C ARG A 25 -15.16 35.52 30.98
N ASN A 26 -16.17 35.41 31.84
CA ASN A 26 -16.58 34.12 32.41
C ASN A 26 -17.33 33.29 31.36
N LEU A 27 -17.09 31.98 31.37
CA LEU A 27 -17.78 31.02 30.53
C LEU A 27 -19.19 30.74 31.08
N LEU A 28 -20.23 31.21 30.38
CA LEU A 28 -21.63 31.03 30.77
C LEU A 28 -22.21 29.70 30.28
N ALA A 29 -21.91 29.34 29.03
CA ALA A 29 -22.37 28.10 28.41
C ALA A 29 -21.43 27.68 27.28
N TRP A 30 -21.42 26.38 26.98
CA TRP A 30 -20.67 25.83 25.86
C TRP A 30 -21.37 24.62 25.24
N ARG A 31 -20.98 24.29 24.01
CA ARG A 31 -21.41 23.11 23.27
C ARG A 31 -20.24 22.52 22.47
N TYR A 32 -20.20 21.20 22.39
CA TYR A 32 -19.33 20.43 21.51
C TYR A 32 -20.13 19.27 20.93
N LEU A 33 -20.46 19.33 19.63
CA LEU A 33 -21.27 18.30 18.97
C LEU A 33 -20.67 17.89 17.64
N ARG A 34 -20.75 16.59 17.33
CA ARG A 34 -20.47 16.06 15.99
C ARG A 34 -21.54 16.55 15.01
N SER A 35 -21.12 17.14 13.89
CA SER A 35 -22.00 17.75 12.89
C SER A 35 -22.68 16.74 11.97
N ARG A 36 -22.15 15.51 11.88
CA ARG A 36 -22.57 14.45 10.94
C ARG A 36 -22.75 14.99 9.50
N GLY A 37 -21.79 15.80 9.07
CA GLY A 37 -21.79 16.40 7.74
C GLY A 37 -22.74 17.60 7.55
N GLN A 38 -23.52 17.97 8.58
CA GLN A 38 -24.49 19.07 8.54
C GLN A 38 -24.14 20.18 9.54
N PRO A 39 -22.96 20.83 9.45
CA PRO A 39 -22.50 21.77 10.48
C PRO A 39 -23.39 23.00 10.61
N ARG A 40 -23.94 23.53 9.52
CA ARG A 40 -24.81 24.72 9.54
C ARG A 40 -26.14 24.44 10.25
N LYS A 41 -26.73 23.27 10.00
CA LYS A 41 -27.97 22.82 10.66
C LYS A 41 -27.73 22.52 12.14
N THR A 42 -26.63 21.84 12.44
CA THR A 42 -26.20 21.55 13.82
C THR A 42 -26.01 22.85 14.60
N LEU A 43 -25.31 23.84 14.03
CA LEU A 43 -25.13 25.16 14.65
C LEU A 43 -26.47 25.83 14.96
N LEU A 44 -27.42 25.86 14.01
CA LEU A 44 -28.74 26.48 14.23
C LEU A 44 -29.53 25.81 15.37
N ASN A 45 -29.51 24.47 15.41
CA ASN A 45 -30.19 23.72 16.47
C ASN A 45 -29.56 24.02 17.83
N GLU A 46 -28.24 24.06 17.91
CA GLU A 46 -27.54 24.28 19.18
C GLU A 46 -27.62 25.73 19.68
N ILE A 47 -27.63 26.70 18.77
CA ILE A 47 -27.93 28.09 19.14
C ILE A 47 -29.34 28.20 19.74
N LYS A 48 -30.32 27.46 19.20
CA LYS A 48 -31.66 27.42 19.77
C LYS A 48 -31.62 26.80 21.18
N ASN A 49 -30.96 25.67 21.36
CA ASN A 49 -30.84 25.00 22.65
C ASN A 49 -30.14 25.89 23.70
N ILE A 50 -29.03 26.55 23.35
CA ILE A 50 -28.34 27.45 24.29
C ILE A 50 -29.20 28.66 24.65
N SER A 51 -30.04 29.15 23.73
CA SER A 51 -30.93 30.28 24.02
C SER A 51 -32.04 29.97 25.03
N GLU A 52 -32.27 28.70 25.34
CA GLU A 52 -33.15 28.25 26.43
C GLU A 52 -32.42 28.28 27.80
N GLU A 53 -31.09 28.24 27.81
CA GLU A 53 -30.24 28.24 29.03
C GLU A 53 -29.68 29.62 29.39
N VAL A 54 -29.29 30.41 28.37
CA VAL A 54 -28.62 31.71 28.53
C VAL A 54 -29.30 32.77 27.67
N ASP A 55 -29.40 34.00 28.19
CA ASP A 55 -29.98 35.12 27.43
C ASP A 55 -29.11 35.50 26.22
N LEU A 56 -29.54 35.05 25.04
CA LEU A 56 -28.93 35.39 23.76
C LEU A 56 -29.62 36.59 23.07
N LYS A 57 -30.51 37.34 23.76
CA LYS A 57 -31.18 38.52 23.17
C LYS A 57 -30.22 39.70 22.95
N HIS A 58 -29.12 39.76 23.69
CA HIS A 58 -28.19 40.90 23.71
C HIS A 58 -26.75 40.51 23.37
N ILE A 59 -26.55 39.87 22.21
CA ILE A 59 -25.23 39.51 21.70
C ILE A 59 -24.49 40.77 21.23
N ALA A 60 -23.33 41.05 21.83
CA ALA A 60 -22.50 42.20 21.49
C ALA A 60 -21.58 41.96 20.30
N ALA A 61 -21.03 40.75 20.18
CA ALA A 61 -20.17 40.31 19.09
C ALA A 61 -20.15 38.78 18.95
N VAL A 62 -19.83 38.31 17.75
CA VAL A 62 -19.68 36.89 17.43
C VAL A 62 -18.36 36.68 16.70
N GLY A 63 -17.47 35.89 17.28
CA GLY A 63 -16.25 35.38 16.65
C GLY A 63 -16.51 34.01 16.03
N LEU A 64 -15.98 33.78 14.84
CA LEU A 64 -16.09 32.51 14.12
C LEU A 64 -14.73 32.01 13.65
N THR A 65 -14.51 30.71 13.75
CA THR A 65 -13.33 30.03 13.21
C THR A 65 -13.68 28.64 12.66
N GLY A 66 -12.65 27.90 12.24
CA GLY A 66 -12.80 26.58 11.62
C GLY A 66 -13.11 26.63 10.12
N SER A 67 -13.08 25.46 9.48
CA SER A 67 -13.23 25.31 8.02
C SER A 67 -14.56 25.83 7.47
N GLY A 68 -15.62 25.82 8.28
CA GLY A 68 -16.93 26.37 7.97
C GLY A 68 -17.19 27.78 8.53
N GLY A 69 -16.25 28.35 9.30
CA GLY A 69 -16.44 29.60 10.02
C GLY A 69 -16.64 30.81 9.11
N GLY A 70 -15.80 30.95 8.08
CA GLY A 70 -15.83 32.08 7.15
C GLY A 70 -17.16 32.23 6.40
N PRO A 71 -17.70 31.17 5.76
CA PRO A 71 -19.02 31.21 5.13
C PRO A 71 -20.15 31.59 6.11
N VAL A 72 -20.13 31.06 7.33
CA VAL A 72 -21.14 31.39 8.34
C VAL A 72 -21.01 32.84 8.81
N ALA A 73 -19.78 33.33 9.02
CA ALA A 73 -19.51 34.70 9.42
C ALA A 73 -20.08 35.72 8.43
N LYS A 74 -19.94 35.46 7.13
CA LYS A 74 -20.52 36.29 6.06
C LYS A 74 -22.05 36.32 6.09
N LEU A 75 -22.70 35.21 6.48
CA LEU A 75 -24.16 35.14 6.54
C LEU A 75 -24.73 35.90 7.74
N ILE A 76 -24.12 35.74 8.92
CA ILE A 76 -24.67 36.27 10.18
C ILE A 76 -24.08 37.61 10.62
N GLY A 77 -23.13 38.18 9.86
CA GLY A 77 -22.42 39.41 10.26
C GLY A 77 -21.46 39.21 11.43
N GLY A 78 -20.76 38.08 11.47
CA GLY A 78 -19.76 37.76 12.50
C GLY A 78 -18.31 38.02 12.04
N HIS A 79 -17.38 37.99 12.98
CA HIS A 79 -15.95 38.21 12.73
C HIS A 79 -15.21 36.88 12.55
N HIS A 80 -14.63 36.66 11.37
CA HIS A 80 -13.90 35.44 11.09
C HIS A 80 -12.43 35.55 11.51
N VAL A 81 -12.02 34.72 12.46
CA VAL A 81 -10.67 34.64 13.01
C VAL A 81 -9.95 33.40 12.49
N ASN A 82 -8.68 33.55 12.13
CA ASN A 82 -7.82 32.40 11.84
C ASN A 82 -7.71 31.48 13.07
N GLU A 83 -7.90 30.18 12.86
CA GLU A 83 -7.96 29.20 13.95
C GLU A 83 -6.71 29.18 14.83
N LEU A 84 -5.51 29.32 14.23
CA LEU A 84 -4.25 29.32 14.97
C LEU A 84 -4.14 30.53 15.90
N ILE A 85 -4.63 31.69 15.44
CA ILE A 85 -4.68 32.92 16.23
C ILE A 85 -5.68 32.77 17.38
N ALA A 86 -6.85 32.21 17.11
CA ALA A 86 -7.84 31.92 18.14
C ALA A 86 -7.27 30.97 19.20
N GLN A 87 -6.68 29.84 18.80
CA GLN A 87 -6.03 28.91 19.72
C GLN A 87 -4.96 29.61 20.55
N THR A 88 -4.02 30.33 19.92
CA THR A 88 -2.94 31.06 20.60
C THR A 88 -3.49 32.03 21.64
N ARG A 89 -4.57 32.76 21.32
CA ARG A 89 -5.21 33.68 22.27
C ARG A 89 -5.78 32.96 23.49
N SER A 90 -6.48 31.84 23.30
CA SER A 90 -7.02 31.05 24.42
C SER A 90 -5.91 30.43 25.27
N ILE A 91 -4.82 29.96 24.66
CA ILE A 91 -3.66 29.43 25.37
C ILE A 91 -3.03 30.52 26.24
N GLY A 92 -2.90 31.75 25.73
CA GLY A 92 -2.39 32.87 26.52
C GLY A 92 -3.26 33.22 27.74
N GLU A 93 -4.57 33.02 27.67
CA GLU A 93 -5.48 33.28 28.81
C GLU A 93 -5.36 32.22 29.90
N TYR A 94 -5.39 30.94 29.50
CA TYR A 94 -5.55 29.83 30.44
C TYR A 94 -4.23 29.12 30.79
N TYR A 95 -3.23 29.17 29.92
CA TYR A 95 -1.96 28.43 30.04
C TYR A 95 -0.76 29.25 29.55
N PRO A 96 -0.44 30.41 30.16
CA PRO A 96 0.63 31.31 29.69
C PRO A 96 2.04 30.71 29.73
N HIS A 97 2.23 29.61 30.48
CA HIS A 97 3.51 28.90 30.60
C HIS A 97 3.72 27.81 29.54
N ALA A 98 2.75 27.56 28.66
CA ALA A 98 2.89 26.57 27.60
C ALA A 98 4.07 26.92 26.67
N ARG A 99 4.69 25.87 26.10
CA ARG A 99 5.77 26.02 25.10
C ARG A 99 5.47 25.27 23.82
N THR A 100 4.75 24.17 23.92
CA THR A 100 4.34 23.38 22.76
C THR A 100 2.87 23.00 22.89
N VAL A 101 2.15 23.02 21.77
CA VAL A 101 0.77 22.53 21.68
C VAL A 101 0.67 21.47 20.61
N ILE A 102 0.10 20.34 20.98
CA ILE A 102 -0.35 19.26 20.11
C ILE A 102 -1.87 19.41 20.05
N GLU A 103 -2.43 19.71 18.88
CA GLU A 103 -3.88 19.73 18.67
C GLU A 103 -4.25 18.65 17.67
N ILE A 104 -5.21 17.79 18.00
CA ILE A 104 -5.68 16.73 17.12
C ILE A 104 -7.20 16.77 17.05
N GLY A 105 -7.70 17.27 15.92
CA GLY A 105 -9.10 17.33 15.56
C GLY A 105 -9.56 16.10 14.80
N GLY A 106 -10.75 16.19 14.19
CA GLY A 106 -11.32 15.09 13.40
C GLY A 106 -10.57 14.84 12.08
N GLN A 107 -10.17 15.89 11.37
CA GLN A 107 -9.61 15.80 10.01
C GLN A 107 -8.26 16.51 9.84
N ASP A 108 -7.80 17.21 10.87
CA ASP A 108 -6.50 17.86 10.91
C ASP A 108 -5.87 17.73 12.31
N SER A 109 -4.58 17.96 12.34
CA SER A 109 -3.67 17.86 13.48
C SER A 109 -2.62 18.96 13.34
N LYS A 110 -2.29 19.63 14.44
CA LYS A 110 -1.48 20.84 14.46
C LYS A 110 -0.43 20.76 15.56
N PHE A 111 0.77 21.21 15.23
CA PHE A 111 1.86 21.50 16.16
C PHE A 111 2.03 23.00 16.22
N LEU A 112 2.03 23.57 17.43
CA LEU A 112 2.30 24.99 17.67
C LEU A 112 3.45 25.12 18.67
N SER A 113 4.46 25.93 18.33
CA SER A 113 5.44 26.45 19.27
C SER A 113 4.99 27.84 19.70
N VAL A 114 4.73 28.03 20.98
CA VAL A 114 4.19 29.28 21.52
C VAL A 114 5.10 29.84 22.60
N GLU A 115 5.19 31.17 22.64
CA GLU A 115 6.04 31.89 23.57
C GLU A 115 5.28 33.08 24.16
N TRP A 116 5.53 33.39 25.43
CA TRP A 116 4.96 34.57 26.06
C TRP A 116 5.84 35.78 25.73
N ASP A 117 5.26 36.80 25.10
CA ASP A 117 5.93 38.07 24.85
C ASP A 117 5.67 39.05 25.99
N GLU A 118 6.68 39.23 26.84
CA GLU A 118 6.66 40.14 27.98
C GLU A 118 6.40 41.60 27.60
N LYS A 119 6.70 42.01 26.36
CA LYS A 119 6.50 43.41 25.91
C LYS A 119 5.05 43.69 25.57
N THR A 120 4.38 42.74 24.93
CA THR A 120 2.99 42.89 24.52
C THR A 120 2.00 42.32 25.53
N GLY A 121 2.48 41.52 26.50
CA GLY A 121 1.64 40.81 27.45
C GLY A 121 0.74 39.78 26.78
N LYS A 122 1.17 39.24 25.63
CA LYS A 122 0.39 38.31 24.80
C LYS A 122 1.22 37.09 24.44
N MET A 123 0.54 35.98 24.25
CA MET A 123 1.12 34.76 23.68
C MET A 123 1.34 34.96 22.18
N VAL A 124 2.53 34.61 21.68
CA VAL A 124 2.91 34.66 20.27
C VAL A 124 3.18 33.25 19.72
N LEU A 125 2.82 33.05 18.46
CA LEU A 125 3.08 31.80 17.73
C LEU A 125 4.47 31.90 17.07
N ALA A 126 5.46 31.19 17.62
CA ALA A 126 6.84 31.21 17.16
C ALA A 126 7.07 30.29 15.94
N ASP A 127 6.40 29.14 15.92
CA ASP A 127 6.53 28.15 14.85
C ASP A 127 5.26 27.29 14.76
N MET A 128 4.96 26.75 13.58
CA MET A 128 3.78 25.92 13.35
C MET A 128 4.02 24.84 12.30
N ALA A 129 3.33 23.72 12.45
CA ALA A 129 3.20 22.69 11.43
C ALA A 129 1.80 22.05 11.51
N MET A 130 1.23 21.67 10.37
CA MET A 130 -0.07 21.01 10.32
C MET A 130 -0.14 20.05 9.13
N ASN A 131 -0.94 19.00 9.25
CA ASN A 131 -1.32 18.19 8.11
C ASN A 131 -2.55 18.84 7.43
N ASN A 132 -2.49 18.99 6.11
CA ASN A 132 -3.57 19.68 5.39
C ASN A 132 -4.62 18.74 4.80
N LEU A 133 -4.36 17.42 4.76
CA LEU A 133 -4.97 16.59 3.71
C LEU A 133 -5.14 15.08 4.01
N CYS A 134 -4.65 14.56 5.14
CA CYS A 134 -4.68 13.11 5.40
C CYS A 134 -5.29 12.79 6.77
N ALA A 135 -6.32 11.94 6.78
CA ALA A 135 -6.91 11.36 7.99
C ALA A 135 -5.89 10.58 8.84
N ALA A 136 -4.78 10.13 8.25
CA ALA A 136 -3.71 9.49 9.01
C ALA A 136 -3.10 10.47 10.01
N GLY A 137 -3.24 10.16 11.29
CA GLY A 137 -2.77 11.01 12.39
C GLY A 137 -3.84 11.95 12.97
N THR A 138 -5.12 11.80 12.61
CA THR A 138 -6.25 12.60 13.13
C THR A 138 -7.26 11.72 13.89
N GLY A 139 -8.30 12.32 14.46
CA GLY A 139 -9.41 11.59 15.09
C GLY A 139 -10.16 10.64 14.14
N SER A 140 -10.34 11.03 12.87
CA SER A 140 -10.98 10.18 11.85
C SER A 140 -10.25 8.85 11.64
N PHE A 141 -8.92 8.82 11.78
CA PHE A 141 -8.17 7.55 11.74
C PHE A 141 -8.63 6.59 12.84
N LEU A 142 -8.84 7.09 14.07
CA LEU A 142 -9.29 6.27 15.19
C LEU A 142 -10.76 5.88 15.04
N ASP A 143 -11.63 6.80 14.63
CA ASP A 143 -13.05 6.53 14.36
C ASP A 143 -13.18 5.34 13.38
N GLN A 144 -12.47 5.41 12.25
CA GLN A 144 -12.48 4.36 11.23
C GLN A 144 -11.97 3.01 11.75
N GLN A 145 -10.96 3.01 12.63
CA GLN A 145 -10.43 1.75 13.16
C GLN A 145 -11.34 1.16 14.25
N ALA A 146 -12.00 2.02 15.05
CA ALA A 146 -12.96 1.60 16.07
C ALA A 146 -14.19 0.95 15.44
N GLU A 147 -14.76 1.59 14.41
CA GLU A 147 -15.89 1.07 13.62
C GLU A 147 -15.57 -0.31 13.04
N ARG A 148 -14.39 -0.48 12.44
CA ARG A 148 -13.91 -1.78 11.91
C ARG A 148 -13.75 -2.87 12.97
N LEU A 149 -13.46 -2.50 14.21
CA LEU A 149 -13.37 -3.41 15.34
C LEU A 149 -14.71 -3.65 16.03
N GLY A 150 -15.78 -2.96 15.60
CA GLY A 150 -17.09 -3.02 16.22
C GLY A 150 -17.12 -2.48 17.65
N ILE A 151 -16.29 -1.48 17.95
CA ILE A 151 -16.18 -0.88 19.30
C ILE A 151 -16.52 0.61 19.28
N SER A 152 -17.01 1.14 20.39
CA SER A 152 -17.20 2.58 20.56
C SER A 152 -15.86 3.31 20.68
N ILE A 153 -15.69 4.40 19.93
CA ILE A 153 -14.52 5.27 20.06
C ILE A 153 -14.55 6.09 21.35
N GLU A 154 -15.76 6.47 21.81
CA GLU A 154 -15.97 7.26 23.01
C GLU A 154 -15.74 6.44 24.30
N GLU A 155 -16.19 5.19 24.37
CA GLU A 155 -16.16 4.40 25.61
C GLU A 155 -15.12 3.27 25.59
N ASP A 156 -15.16 2.40 24.58
CA ASP A 156 -14.41 1.15 24.59
C ASP A 156 -12.94 1.33 24.23
N PHE A 157 -12.64 2.22 23.27
CA PHE A 157 -11.30 2.34 22.72
C PHE A 157 -10.26 2.67 23.80
N ALA A 158 -10.49 3.73 24.58
CA ALA A 158 -9.54 4.15 25.62
C ALA A 158 -9.40 3.08 26.71
N ARG A 159 -10.52 2.50 27.15
CA ARG A 159 -10.56 1.44 28.17
C ARG A 159 -9.76 0.21 27.75
N LEU A 160 -9.95 -0.27 26.53
CA LEU A 160 -9.24 -1.43 25.99
C LEU A 160 -7.77 -1.12 25.71
N ALA A 161 -7.45 0.07 25.21
CA ALA A 161 -6.07 0.48 24.97
C ALA A 161 -5.24 0.42 26.27
N LEU A 162 -5.79 0.91 27.38
CA LEU A 162 -5.11 0.97 28.67
C LEU A 162 -4.82 -0.40 29.28
N GLN A 163 -5.54 -1.45 28.90
CA GLN A 163 -5.33 -2.82 29.38
C GLN A 163 -4.08 -3.48 28.76
N SER A 164 -3.60 -2.97 27.63
CA SER A 164 -2.41 -3.52 26.97
C SER A 164 -1.12 -3.09 27.67
N GLU A 165 -0.29 -4.08 27.99
CA GLU A 165 1.11 -3.89 28.42
C GLU A 165 2.09 -3.94 27.23
N GLN A 166 1.74 -4.65 26.15
CA GLN A 166 2.56 -4.81 24.95
C GLN A 166 1.78 -4.40 23.68
N PRO A 167 1.68 -3.08 23.40
CA PRO A 167 0.97 -2.58 22.23
C PRO A 167 1.52 -3.18 20.92
N ALA A 168 0.62 -3.68 20.07
CA ALA A 168 0.99 -4.22 18.76
C ALA A 168 1.58 -3.13 17.85
N ARG A 169 2.53 -3.50 16.98
CA ARG A 169 3.11 -2.55 16.03
C ARG A 169 2.22 -2.45 14.79
N ILE A 170 1.50 -1.34 14.67
CA ILE A 170 0.68 -1.01 13.50
C ILE A 170 1.27 0.21 12.77
N ALA A 171 1.24 0.18 11.43
CA ALA A 171 1.61 1.31 10.59
C ALA A 171 0.59 2.46 10.75
N GLY A 172 1.06 3.63 11.20
CA GLY A 172 0.21 4.80 11.43
C GLY A 172 0.06 5.73 10.23
N ARG A 173 0.69 5.43 9.08
CA ARG A 173 0.83 6.36 7.93
C ARG A 173 -0.42 6.48 7.06
N CYS A 174 -1.29 5.48 7.09
CA CYS A 174 -2.49 5.43 6.25
C CYS A 174 -3.55 4.53 6.92
N THR A 175 -4.82 4.92 6.85
CA THR A 175 -5.96 4.13 7.36
C THR A 175 -6.12 2.80 6.62
N VAL A 176 -5.69 2.72 5.35
CA VAL A 176 -5.73 1.50 4.54
C VAL A 176 -4.67 0.50 4.99
N PHE A 177 -3.43 0.94 5.23
CA PHE A 177 -2.37 0.06 5.72
C PHE A 177 -2.63 -0.41 7.15
N ALA A 178 -3.14 0.47 8.01
CA ALA A 178 -3.55 0.09 9.36
C ALA A 178 -4.60 -1.03 9.34
N LYS A 179 -5.57 -0.99 8.40
CA LYS A 179 -6.55 -2.06 8.19
C LYS A 179 -5.86 -3.40 7.91
N SER A 180 -4.95 -3.42 6.94
CA SER A 180 -4.24 -4.64 6.55
C SER A 180 -3.42 -5.22 7.70
N ASP A 181 -2.71 -4.35 8.44
CA ASP A 181 -1.96 -4.75 9.64
C ASP A 181 -2.89 -5.32 10.72
N MET A 182 -4.01 -4.65 11.00
CA MET A 182 -5.00 -5.11 11.99
C MET A 182 -5.58 -6.47 11.62
N ILE A 183 -6.00 -6.67 10.36
CA ILE A 183 -6.53 -7.94 9.87
C ILE A 183 -5.49 -9.05 10.02
N HIS A 184 -4.23 -8.78 9.65
CA HIS A 184 -3.13 -9.72 9.80
C HIS A 184 -2.87 -10.08 11.28
N LEU A 185 -2.89 -9.09 12.17
CA LEU A 185 -2.74 -9.31 13.62
C LEU A 185 -3.91 -10.10 14.21
N GLN A 186 -5.14 -9.83 13.79
CA GLN A 186 -6.33 -10.61 14.15
C GLN A 186 -6.21 -12.07 13.68
N GLN A 187 -5.72 -12.29 12.46
CA GLN A 187 -5.47 -13.63 11.92
C GLN A 187 -4.39 -14.39 12.71
N LYS A 188 -3.43 -13.66 13.29
CA LYS A 188 -2.41 -14.21 14.20
C LYS A 188 -2.92 -14.42 15.64
N GLY A 189 -4.16 -14.06 15.94
CA GLY A 189 -4.74 -14.16 17.28
C GLY A 189 -4.21 -13.11 18.27
N THR A 190 -3.70 -11.98 17.80
CA THR A 190 -3.24 -10.88 18.68
C THR A 190 -4.42 -10.34 19.51
N PRO A 191 -4.27 -10.15 20.83
CA PRO A 191 -5.33 -9.60 21.68
C PRO A 191 -5.83 -8.24 21.19
N GLN A 192 -7.14 -8.03 21.25
CA GLN A 192 -7.76 -6.79 20.77
C GLN A 192 -7.24 -5.55 21.51
N ALA A 193 -6.98 -5.66 22.82
CA ALA A 193 -6.37 -4.59 23.61
C ALA A 193 -5.00 -4.15 23.06
N ASP A 194 -4.16 -5.10 22.65
CA ASP A 194 -2.83 -4.82 22.08
C ASP A 194 -2.93 -4.16 20.72
N ILE A 195 -3.89 -4.57 19.88
CA ILE A 195 -4.18 -3.93 18.60
C ILE A 195 -4.61 -2.47 18.81
N ILE A 196 -5.55 -2.21 19.73
CA ILE A 196 -6.07 -0.87 20.01
C ILE A 196 -4.98 0.04 20.60
N ALA A 197 -4.19 -0.45 21.56
CA ALA A 197 -3.04 0.29 22.07
C ALA A 197 -2.00 0.55 20.97
N GLY A 198 -1.83 -0.41 20.07
CA GLY A 198 -1.00 -0.29 18.87
C GLY A 198 -1.43 0.84 17.94
N LEU A 199 -2.75 1.05 17.77
CA LEU A 199 -3.33 2.14 17.00
C LEU A 199 -3.08 3.51 17.65
N ALA A 200 -3.24 3.63 18.97
CA ALA A 200 -2.91 4.84 19.71
C ALA A 200 -1.42 5.20 19.55
N MET A 201 -0.54 4.21 19.70
CA MET A 201 0.89 4.35 19.45
C MET A 201 1.21 4.72 18.00
N ALA A 202 0.48 4.16 17.04
CA ALA A 202 0.65 4.46 15.62
C ALA A 202 0.30 5.92 15.30
N LEU A 203 -0.78 6.45 15.88
CA LEU A 203 -1.17 7.85 15.75
C LEU A 203 -0.12 8.79 16.33
N ALA A 204 0.34 8.55 17.57
CA ALA A 204 1.35 9.40 18.22
C ALA A 204 2.70 9.38 17.47
N ARG A 205 3.15 8.20 17.01
CA ARG A 205 4.36 8.07 16.17
C ARG A 205 4.21 8.80 14.85
N ASN A 206 3.06 8.69 14.19
CA ASN A 206 2.79 9.41 12.95
C ASN A 206 2.93 10.92 13.20
N PHE A 207 2.20 11.46 14.19
CA PHE A 207 2.23 12.88 14.53
C PHE A 207 3.67 13.39 14.71
N LYS A 208 4.48 12.69 15.52
CA LYS A 208 5.90 13.04 15.73
C LYS A 208 6.71 13.02 14.43
N SER A 209 6.51 12.00 13.59
CA SER A 209 7.31 11.81 12.37
C SER A 209 6.91 12.70 11.19
N VAL A 210 5.63 13.09 11.10
CA VAL A 210 5.07 13.82 9.96
C VAL A 210 4.94 15.31 10.28
N ILE A 211 4.33 15.64 11.43
CA ILE A 211 4.02 17.02 11.81
C ILE A 211 5.15 17.60 12.69
N GLY A 212 5.60 16.82 13.66
CA GLY A 212 6.71 17.17 14.55
C GLY A 212 8.11 17.06 13.93
N LYS A 213 8.22 16.85 12.61
CA LYS A 213 9.51 16.60 11.96
C LYS A 213 10.42 17.83 12.08
N ALA A 214 11.61 17.62 12.64
CA ALA A 214 12.58 18.68 12.93
C ALA A 214 12.03 19.80 13.86
N LYS A 215 11.00 19.51 14.65
CA LYS A 215 10.46 20.42 15.67
C LYS A 215 10.88 19.97 17.06
N ALA A 216 11.07 20.93 17.97
CA ALA A 216 11.31 20.65 19.39
C ALA A 216 9.97 20.55 20.14
N PHE A 217 9.77 19.45 20.86
CA PHE A 217 8.63 19.28 21.76
C PHE A 217 9.05 19.71 23.17
N THR A 218 8.91 21.01 23.45
CA THR A 218 9.41 21.63 24.69
C THR A 218 8.31 21.62 25.75
N PRO A 219 8.51 21.00 26.93
CA PRO A 219 7.56 21.09 28.04
C PRO A 219 7.46 22.50 28.64
N PRO A 220 6.30 22.90 29.20
CA PRO A 220 5.04 22.13 29.26
C PRO A 220 4.35 22.01 27.91
N ILE A 221 3.91 20.80 27.57
CA ILE A 221 3.21 20.47 26.33
C ILE A 221 1.71 20.39 26.60
N LEU A 222 0.92 21.19 25.89
CA LEU A 222 -0.54 21.04 25.91
C LEU A 222 -0.98 20.04 24.84
N PHE A 223 -1.84 19.09 25.20
CA PHE A 223 -2.52 18.23 24.23
C PHE A 223 -4.02 18.53 24.21
N GLN A 224 -4.50 19.04 23.08
CA GLN A 224 -5.86 19.54 22.91
C GLN A 224 -6.56 19.03 21.64
N GLY A 225 -7.83 19.37 21.48
CA GLY A 225 -8.72 18.81 20.45
C GLY A 225 -9.57 17.66 20.98
N GLY A 226 -10.31 17.01 20.08
CA GLY A 226 -11.24 15.94 20.45
C GLY A 226 -10.54 14.65 20.86
N VAL A 227 -9.37 14.36 20.27
CA VAL A 227 -8.63 13.11 20.56
C VAL A 227 -8.02 13.10 21.96
N ALA A 228 -7.83 14.27 22.59
CA ALA A 228 -7.36 14.38 23.96
C ALA A 228 -8.31 13.74 25.01
N TYR A 229 -9.58 13.46 24.66
CA TYR A 229 -10.46 12.64 25.51
C TYR A 229 -9.94 11.19 25.68
N ASN A 230 -9.20 10.67 24.70
CA ASN A 230 -8.78 9.28 24.68
C ASN A 230 -7.49 9.07 25.49
N GLN A 231 -7.64 8.57 26.72
CA GLN A 231 -6.51 8.31 27.63
C GLN A 231 -5.48 7.30 27.07
N GLY A 232 -5.89 6.39 26.19
CA GLY A 232 -4.96 5.51 25.48
C GLY A 232 -4.01 6.27 24.55
N VAL A 233 -4.50 7.33 23.90
CA VAL A 233 -3.70 8.22 23.05
C VAL A 233 -2.82 9.15 23.89
N VAL A 234 -3.32 9.65 25.02
CA VAL A 234 -2.51 10.42 25.99
C VAL A 234 -1.29 9.60 26.42
N ARG A 235 -1.50 8.36 26.89
CA ARG A 235 -0.43 7.41 27.25
C ARG A 235 0.54 7.16 26.10
N ALA A 236 0.04 7.08 24.86
CA ALA A 236 0.87 6.90 23.68
C ALA A 236 1.78 8.12 23.41
N PHE A 237 1.29 9.35 23.55
CA PHE A 237 2.12 10.55 23.40
C PHE A 237 3.18 10.66 24.48
N GLU A 238 2.84 10.38 25.74
CA GLU A 238 3.82 10.33 26.84
C GLU A 238 4.96 9.36 26.53
N SER A 239 4.62 8.15 26.06
CA SER A 239 5.60 7.13 25.68
C SER A 239 6.45 7.52 24.47
N VAL A 240 5.83 8.00 23.39
CA VAL A 240 6.50 8.32 22.11
C VAL A 240 7.41 9.55 22.23
N LEU A 241 7.02 10.52 23.06
CA LEU A 241 7.80 11.73 23.34
C LEU A 241 8.75 11.57 24.53
N LYS A 242 8.66 10.46 25.27
CA LYS A 242 9.47 10.17 26.47
C LYS A 242 9.32 11.24 27.55
N LEU A 243 8.09 11.67 27.78
CA LEU A 243 7.75 12.73 28.74
C LEU A 243 7.73 12.20 30.17
N LYS A 244 8.10 13.06 31.12
CA LYS A 244 7.92 12.81 32.55
C LYS A 244 6.49 13.12 32.97
N GLN A 245 6.09 12.59 34.12
CA GLN A 245 4.78 12.86 34.70
C GLN A 245 4.56 14.37 34.87
N GLY A 246 3.45 14.88 34.34
CA GLY A 246 3.09 16.30 34.40
C GLY A 246 3.66 17.18 33.29
N GLU A 247 4.52 16.67 32.40
CA GLU A 247 5.04 17.44 31.26
C GLU A 247 4.02 17.54 30.10
N LEU A 248 3.11 16.56 29.98
CA LEU A 248 1.95 16.60 29.09
C LEU A 248 0.71 17.02 29.88
N ILE A 249 0.09 18.12 29.47
CA ILE A 249 -1.08 18.72 30.14
C ILE A 249 -2.27 18.63 29.19
N ILE A 250 -3.40 18.12 29.69
CA ILE A 250 -4.69 18.18 28.99
C ILE A 250 -5.46 19.39 29.56
N PRO A 251 -5.65 20.47 28.79
CA PRO A 251 -6.41 21.62 29.25
C PRO A 251 -7.84 21.25 29.67
N GLU A 252 -8.40 21.90 30.69
CA GLU A 252 -9.81 21.70 31.11
C GLU A 252 -10.79 21.82 29.93
N TYR A 253 -10.63 22.87 29.12
CA TYR A 253 -11.44 23.13 27.92
C TYR A 253 -10.75 22.71 26.62
N HIS A 254 -9.94 21.66 26.64
CA HIS A 254 -9.12 21.20 25.51
C HIS A 254 -9.89 21.06 24.18
N HIS A 255 -11.17 20.72 24.24
CA HIS A 255 -12.03 20.52 23.08
C HIS A 255 -12.62 21.84 22.54
N LEU A 256 -12.55 22.95 23.28
CA LEU A 256 -13.17 24.27 22.96
C LEU A 256 -12.17 25.41 22.70
N MET A 257 -10.86 25.17 22.85
CA MET A 257 -9.83 26.22 22.80
C MET A 257 -9.97 27.20 21.60
N PRO A 258 -10.20 26.75 20.34
CA PRO A 258 -10.45 27.67 19.23
C PRO A 258 -11.70 28.56 19.42
N ALA A 259 -12.80 28.00 19.91
CA ALA A 259 -14.05 28.73 20.14
C ALA A 259 -13.90 29.75 21.29
N LEU A 260 -13.20 29.39 22.37
CA LEU A 260 -12.83 30.32 23.45
C LEU A 260 -11.99 31.47 22.92
N GLY A 261 -10.98 31.17 22.12
CA GLY A 261 -10.09 32.14 21.51
C GLY A 261 -10.81 33.17 20.64
N THR A 262 -11.71 32.71 19.78
CA THR A 262 -12.46 33.63 18.90
C THR A 262 -13.50 34.45 19.67
N ALA A 263 -14.08 33.92 20.76
CA ALA A 263 -14.93 34.71 21.66
C ALA A 263 -14.15 35.85 22.34
N LEU A 264 -12.93 35.57 22.83
CA LEU A 264 -12.05 36.56 23.47
C LEU A 264 -11.61 37.65 22.47
N ILE A 265 -11.26 37.26 21.24
CA ILE A 265 -10.91 38.22 20.18
C ILE A 265 -12.11 39.08 19.81
N ALA A 266 -13.30 38.48 19.67
CA ALA A 266 -14.52 39.23 19.40
C ALA A 266 -14.88 40.19 20.55
N TYR A 267 -14.58 39.83 21.80
CA TYR A 267 -14.72 40.72 22.95
C TYR A 267 -13.78 41.93 22.83
N GLU A 268 -12.48 41.69 22.60
CA GLU A 268 -11.45 42.72 22.49
C GLU A 268 -11.71 43.69 21.33
N GLU A 269 -11.93 43.18 20.12
CA GLU A 269 -12.17 44.03 18.96
C GLU A 269 -13.48 44.81 19.04
N LYS A 270 -14.47 44.29 19.79
CA LYS A 270 -15.70 45.05 20.06
C LYS A 270 -15.44 46.24 20.96
N MET A 271 -14.57 46.08 21.97
CA MET A 271 -14.16 47.19 22.85
C MET A 271 -13.41 48.28 22.06
N ASP A 272 -12.61 47.87 21.07
CA ASP A 272 -11.87 48.79 20.21
C ASP A 272 -12.72 49.43 19.09
N GLY A 273 -14.00 49.04 18.95
CA GLY A 273 -14.91 49.56 17.93
C GLY A 273 -14.70 49.01 16.52
N ASN A 274 -13.94 47.92 16.38
CA ASN A 274 -13.46 47.40 15.09
C ASN A 274 -14.34 46.31 14.44
N LEU A 275 -15.50 45.99 15.02
CA LEU A 275 -16.35 44.88 14.56
C LEU A 275 -17.61 45.31 13.80
N PRO A 276 -17.99 44.58 12.74
CA PRO A 276 -19.27 44.77 12.06
C PRO A 276 -20.47 44.45 12.98
N PRO A 277 -21.68 44.97 12.65
CA PRO A 277 -22.88 44.61 13.39
C PRO A 277 -23.26 43.14 13.13
N PHE A 278 -23.64 42.44 14.20
CA PHE A 278 -24.22 41.11 14.13
C PHE A 278 -25.63 41.20 13.53
N ASN A 279 -25.89 40.47 12.45
CA ASN A 279 -27.14 40.52 11.67
C ASN A 279 -28.19 39.51 12.14
N GLY A 280 -27.93 38.76 13.21
CA GLY A 280 -28.79 37.68 13.68
C GLY A 280 -28.61 36.37 12.90
N PHE A 281 -29.27 35.31 13.37
CA PHE A 281 -29.17 33.97 12.77
C PHE A 281 -30.19 33.70 11.65
N ALA A 282 -31.13 34.62 11.39
CA ALA A 282 -32.16 34.45 10.36
C ALA A 282 -31.58 34.21 8.94
N PRO A 283 -30.54 34.93 8.48
CA PRO A 283 -29.94 34.66 7.16
C PRO A 283 -29.35 33.25 7.03
N LEU A 284 -28.78 32.71 8.12
CA LEU A 284 -28.30 31.33 8.14
C LEU A 284 -29.46 30.33 8.06
N GLN A 285 -30.58 30.62 8.72
CA GLN A 285 -31.79 29.80 8.65
C GLN A 285 -32.38 29.76 7.23
N ASP A 286 -32.44 30.90 6.54
CA ASP A 286 -32.91 30.98 5.16
C ASP A 286 -31.98 30.27 4.18
N TYR A 287 -30.66 30.41 4.39
CA TYR A 287 -29.68 29.71 3.58
C TYR A 287 -29.84 28.19 3.69
N VAL A 288 -29.96 27.65 4.91
CA VAL A 288 -30.19 26.21 5.16
C VAL A 288 -31.49 25.71 4.52
N ARG A 289 -32.52 26.56 4.41
CA ARG A 289 -33.78 26.24 3.71
C ARG A 289 -33.64 26.25 2.18
N SER A 290 -32.75 27.07 1.62
CA SER A 290 -32.69 27.35 0.17
C SER A 290 -32.03 26.26 -0.71
N GLN A 291 -31.27 25.31 -0.13
CA GLN A 291 -30.63 24.17 -0.83
C GLN A 291 -29.92 24.48 -2.17
N LYS A 292 -29.36 25.69 -2.38
CA LYS A 292 -28.71 26.04 -3.65
C LYS A 292 -27.31 25.40 -3.77
N ASN A 293 -27.16 24.38 -4.62
CA ASN A 293 -25.87 23.75 -4.96
C ASN A 293 -25.11 24.58 -6.01
N SER A 294 -23.89 25.05 -5.69
CA SER A 294 -23.03 25.84 -6.60
C SER A 294 -21.77 25.11 -7.07
N HIS A 295 -21.87 23.81 -7.37
CA HIS A 295 -20.69 22.99 -7.69
C HIS A 295 -20.61 22.56 -9.16
N LYS A 296 -19.38 22.26 -9.59
CA LYS A 296 -19.04 21.67 -10.89
C LYS A 296 -19.76 20.32 -11.00
N LYS A 297 -20.61 20.19 -12.02
CA LYS A 297 -21.53 19.06 -12.19
C LYS A 297 -20.87 17.98 -13.02
N MET A 298 -20.96 16.73 -12.56
CA MET A 298 -20.71 15.58 -13.43
C MET A 298 -21.94 15.33 -14.31
N PRO A 299 -21.81 14.62 -15.45
CA PRO A 299 -22.95 14.19 -16.25
C PRO A 299 -23.94 13.38 -15.41
N ILE A 300 -25.23 13.41 -15.78
CA ILE A 300 -26.25 12.57 -15.15
C ILE A 300 -25.97 11.11 -15.53
N LEU A 301 -26.04 10.21 -14.55
CA LEU A 301 -25.84 8.78 -14.79
C LEU A 301 -26.92 8.25 -15.75
N PRO A 302 -26.53 7.68 -16.91
CA PRO A 302 -27.51 7.12 -17.83
C PRO A 302 -28.14 5.85 -17.24
N THR A 303 -29.46 5.76 -17.29
CA THR A 303 -30.18 4.51 -17.01
C THR A 303 -30.17 3.55 -18.21
N ALA A 304 -29.95 4.08 -19.42
CA ALA A 304 -29.83 3.30 -20.64
C ALA A 304 -28.39 2.80 -20.85
N GLY A 305 -28.22 1.52 -21.21
CA GLY A 305 -26.92 0.94 -21.59
C GLY A 305 -26.38 -0.16 -20.68
N ILE A 306 -27.00 -0.40 -19.52
CA ILE A 306 -26.69 -1.55 -18.67
C ILE A 306 -27.32 -2.80 -19.27
N GLN A 307 -26.50 -3.75 -19.71
CA GLN A 307 -26.98 -5.08 -20.11
C GLN A 307 -26.47 -6.13 -19.13
N PHE A 308 -27.43 -6.78 -18.48
CA PHE A 308 -27.18 -8.06 -17.84
C PHE A 308 -27.24 -9.12 -18.92
N ALA A 309 -26.21 -9.95 -19.01
CA ALA A 309 -26.30 -11.17 -19.78
C ALA A 309 -27.33 -12.07 -19.07
N THR A 310 -28.54 -12.16 -19.62
CA THR A 310 -29.56 -13.08 -19.14
C THR A 310 -29.14 -14.50 -19.47
N LEU A 311 -29.04 -15.34 -18.43
CA LEU A 311 -29.22 -16.78 -18.63
C LEU A 311 -30.66 -16.96 -19.12
N GLU A 312 -30.84 -17.60 -20.27
CA GLU A 312 -32.13 -18.23 -20.53
C GLU A 312 -32.42 -19.11 -19.31
N LYS A 313 -33.57 -18.90 -18.66
CA LYS A 313 -34.03 -19.73 -17.54
C LYS A 313 -34.28 -21.14 -18.07
N GLN A 314 -33.23 -21.91 -18.28
CA GLN A 314 -33.32 -23.35 -18.27
C GLN A 314 -33.26 -23.73 -16.79
N ASN A 315 -34.42 -24.07 -16.24
CA ASN A 315 -34.55 -24.65 -14.91
C ASN A 315 -33.71 -25.94 -14.84
N ALA A 316 -32.41 -25.85 -14.59
CA ALA A 316 -31.56 -27.01 -14.35
C ALA A 316 -32.12 -27.83 -13.18
N ALA A 317 -32.69 -27.16 -12.17
CA ALA A 317 -33.36 -27.79 -11.04
C ALA A 317 -34.52 -28.74 -11.43
N SER A 318 -35.17 -28.54 -12.58
CA SER A 318 -36.25 -29.43 -13.05
C SER A 318 -35.79 -30.64 -13.89
N ALA A 319 -34.50 -30.73 -14.24
CA ALA A 319 -33.96 -31.83 -15.04
C ALA A 319 -33.41 -33.01 -14.19
N TYR A 320 -33.20 -32.82 -12.88
CA TYR A 320 -32.54 -33.79 -12.00
C TYR A 320 -33.49 -34.84 -11.38
N GLN A 321 -34.34 -35.48 -12.20
CA GLN A 321 -35.30 -36.52 -11.75
C GLN A 321 -34.83 -37.98 -11.92
N LYS A 322 -33.54 -38.26 -12.16
CA LYS A 322 -33.03 -39.64 -12.33
C LYS A 322 -32.29 -40.14 -11.09
N ASN A 323 -32.44 -41.44 -10.80
CA ASN A 323 -31.81 -42.18 -9.69
C ASN A 323 -30.26 -42.32 -9.78
N GLU A 324 -29.58 -41.53 -10.62
CA GLU A 324 -28.13 -41.61 -10.84
C GLU A 324 -27.45 -40.28 -10.47
N LEU A 325 -26.36 -40.38 -9.69
CA LEU A 325 -25.56 -39.22 -9.27
C LEU A 325 -24.97 -38.51 -10.50
N GLN A 326 -25.30 -37.23 -10.67
CA GLN A 326 -24.86 -36.45 -11.82
C GLN A 326 -23.40 -36.02 -11.66
N PRO A 327 -22.56 -36.15 -12.71
CA PRO A 327 -21.19 -35.67 -12.68
C PRO A 327 -21.14 -34.15 -12.58
N VAL A 328 -20.36 -33.64 -11.62
CA VAL A 328 -20.17 -32.20 -11.40
C VAL A 328 -18.71 -31.86 -11.13
N TYR A 329 -18.36 -30.59 -11.29
CA TYR A 329 -17.04 -30.03 -11.03
C TYR A 329 -17.14 -28.93 -9.99
N LEU A 330 -16.27 -28.98 -9.00
CA LEU A 330 -16.27 -28.03 -7.89
C LEU A 330 -15.23 -26.94 -8.13
N GLY A 331 -15.63 -25.69 -7.95
CA GLY A 331 -14.77 -24.52 -7.95
C GLY A 331 -14.80 -23.84 -6.60
N VAL A 332 -13.63 -23.57 -6.02
CA VAL A 332 -13.48 -22.84 -4.76
C VAL A 332 -12.58 -21.63 -4.98
N ASP A 333 -13.10 -20.43 -4.81
CA ASP A 333 -12.35 -19.17 -4.85
C ASP A 333 -12.25 -18.57 -3.44
N VAL A 334 -11.04 -18.60 -2.88
CA VAL A 334 -10.78 -18.09 -1.52
C VAL A 334 -9.98 -16.81 -1.59
N GLY A 335 -10.67 -15.68 -1.44
CA GLY A 335 -10.07 -14.35 -1.31
C GLY A 335 -9.91 -13.91 0.15
N SER A 336 -9.24 -12.77 0.34
CA SER A 336 -9.04 -12.17 1.67
C SER A 336 -10.35 -11.71 2.33
N ILE A 337 -11.29 -11.22 1.53
CA ILE A 337 -12.60 -10.73 2.00
C ILE A 337 -13.71 -11.73 1.80
N THR A 338 -13.73 -12.46 0.69
CA THR A 338 -14.83 -13.35 0.34
C THR A 338 -14.36 -14.71 -0.15
N THR A 339 -15.14 -15.73 0.20
CA THR A 339 -14.99 -17.13 -0.17
C THR A 339 -16.20 -17.54 -0.99
N LYS A 340 -15.96 -18.15 -2.16
CA LYS A 340 -17.00 -18.57 -3.09
C LYS A 340 -16.82 -20.04 -3.42
N VAL A 341 -17.94 -20.76 -3.42
CA VAL A 341 -17.98 -22.19 -3.75
C VAL A 341 -19.04 -22.36 -4.84
N VAL A 342 -18.68 -23.02 -5.94
CA VAL A 342 -19.57 -23.24 -7.08
C VAL A 342 -19.47 -24.68 -7.56
N LEU A 343 -20.61 -25.30 -7.85
CA LEU A 343 -20.69 -26.54 -8.62
C LEU A 343 -21.19 -26.24 -10.02
N ILE A 344 -20.52 -26.78 -11.03
CA ILE A 344 -20.99 -26.80 -12.42
C ILE A 344 -21.21 -28.23 -12.90
N ASP A 345 -22.15 -28.42 -13.82
CA ASP A 345 -22.34 -29.70 -14.53
C ASP A 345 -21.42 -29.81 -15.77
N GLU A 346 -21.55 -30.91 -16.51
CA GLU A 346 -20.79 -31.16 -17.74
C GLU A 346 -21.12 -30.19 -18.89
N GLN A 347 -22.25 -29.48 -18.80
CA GLN A 347 -22.65 -28.43 -19.74
C GLN A 347 -22.22 -27.04 -19.26
N ALA A 348 -21.34 -26.99 -18.25
CA ALA A 348 -20.85 -25.77 -17.62
C ALA A 348 -21.94 -24.87 -16.99
N GLN A 349 -23.10 -25.43 -16.67
CA GLN A 349 -24.17 -24.69 -15.99
C GLN A 349 -23.98 -24.76 -14.47
N VAL A 350 -24.28 -23.65 -13.79
CA VAL A 350 -24.16 -23.57 -12.33
C VAL A 350 -25.29 -24.35 -11.66
N VAL A 351 -24.93 -25.38 -10.89
CA VAL A 351 -25.85 -26.26 -10.17
C VAL A 351 -26.15 -25.71 -8.77
N ALA A 352 -25.11 -25.27 -8.06
CA ALA A 352 -25.20 -24.69 -6.73
C ALA A 352 -24.07 -23.70 -6.50
N ARG A 353 -24.29 -22.67 -5.67
CA ARG A 353 -23.28 -21.67 -5.34
C ARG A 353 -23.43 -21.10 -3.93
N ARG A 354 -22.32 -20.65 -3.34
CA ARG A 354 -22.25 -19.86 -2.11
C ARG A 354 -21.27 -18.71 -2.26
N TYR A 355 -21.60 -17.58 -1.65
CA TYR A 355 -20.76 -16.39 -1.54
C TYR A 355 -20.79 -15.96 -0.08
N TRP A 356 -19.65 -16.03 0.60
CA TRP A 356 -19.54 -15.74 2.03
C TRP A 356 -18.40 -14.78 2.31
N HIS A 357 -18.53 -13.96 3.36
CA HIS A 357 -17.42 -13.18 3.88
C HIS A 357 -16.42 -14.11 4.58
N THR A 358 -15.16 -14.07 4.15
CA THR A 358 -14.04 -14.87 4.68
C THR A 358 -13.76 -14.55 6.15
N GLY A 359 -13.94 -13.28 6.56
CA GLY A 359 -13.79 -12.85 7.96
C GLY A 359 -12.43 -13.20 8.60
N GLY A 360 -11.38 -13.31 7.80
CA GLY A 360 -10.05 -13.75 8.26
C GLY A 360 -9.95 -15.23 8.67
N LYS A 361 -11.01 -16.04 8.48
CA LYS A 361 -11.05 -17.47 8.81
C LYS A 361 -11.33 -18.31 7.55
N PRO A 362 -10.40 -18.34 6.57
CA PRO A 362 -10.67 -18.92 5.25
C PRO A 362 -11.09 -20.39 5.30
N LEU A 363 -10.42 -21.21 6.10
CA LEU A 363 -10.74 -22.65 6.20
C LEU A 363 -12.12 -22.90 6.82
N GLU A 364 -12.48 -22.13 7.85
CA GLU A 364 -13.80 -22.24 8.49
C GLU A 364 -14.93 -21.84 7.53
N VAL A 365 -14.74 -20.77 6.76
CA VAL A 365 -15.73 -20.31 5.80
C VAL A 365 -15.85 -21.27 4.61
N VAL A 366 -14.73 -21.80 4.11
CA VAL A 366 -14.74 -22.87 3.09
C VAL A 366 -15.50 -24.09 3.59
N ARG A 367 -15.24 -24.54 4.83
CA ARG A 367 -15.92 -25.66 5.48
C ARG A 367 -17.43 -25.44 5.54
N GLN A 368 -17.86 -24.26 5.99
CA GLN A 368 -19.27 -23.89 6.06
C GLN A 368 -19.91 -23.86 4.67
N ALA A 369 -19.27 -23.22 3.70
CA ALA A 369 -19.78 -23.08 2.34
C ALA A 369 -19.93 -24.45 1.64
N LEU A 370 -18.94 -25.34 1.78
CA LEU A 370 -19.01 -26.70 1.23
C LEU A 370 -20.12 -27.52 1.88
N PHE A 371 -20.28 -27.41 3.19
CA PHE A 371 -21.33 -28.12 3.92
C PHE A 371 -22.72 -27.70 3.45
N GLU A 372 -22.97 -26.40 3.29
CA GLU A 372 -24.26 -25.89 2.80
C GLU A 372 -24.56 -26.33 1.36
N VAL A 373 -23.56 -26.35 0.48
CA VAL A 373 -23.71 -26.88 -0.89
C VAL A 373 -23.99 -28.38 -0.85
N GLY A 374 -23.30 -29.12 0.01
CA GLY A 374 -23.51 -30.55 0.22
C GLY A 374 -24.91 -30.90 0.70
N GLN A 375 -25.47 -30.12 1.64
CA GLN A 375 -26.85 -30.30 2.09
C GLN A 375 -27.86 -30.12 0.96
N GLU A 376 -27.62 -29.15 0.08
CA GLU A 376 -28.53 -28.81 -1.02
C GLU A 376 -28.53 -29.85 -2.14
N VAL A 377 -27.35 -30.30 -2.58
CA VAL A 377 -27.22 -31.12 -3.80
C VAL A 377 -26.38 -32.39 -3.64
N GLY A 378 -25.69 -32.59 -2.52
CA GLY A 378 -24.70 -33.66 -2.34
C GLY A 378 -25.24 -35.08 -2.54
N HIS A 379 -26.52 -35.32 -2.28
CA HIS A 379 -27.19 -36.61 -2.50
C HIS A 379 -27.55 -36.89 -3.98
N ARG A 380 -27.39 -35.89 -4.87
CA ARG A 380 -27.75 -35.96 -6.30
C ARG A 380 -26.55 -35.86 -7.24
N VAL A 381 -25.36 -35.56 -6.71
CA VAL A 381 -24.18 -35.24 -7.53
C VAL A 381 -22.95 -36.04 -7.13
N LYS A 382 -22.04 -36.23 -8.09
CA LYS A 382 -20.72 -36.82 -7.89
C LYS A 382 -19.66 -35.86 -8.39
N VAL A 383 -18.85 -35.33 -7.49
CA VAL A 383 -17.73 -34.44 -7.83
C VAL A 383 -16.64 -35.23 -8.56
N LEU A 384 -16.31 -34.84 -9.78
CA LEU A 384 -15.30 -35.51 -10.62
C LEU A 384 -13.92 -34.86 -10.55
N CYS A 385 -13.86 -33.56 -10.26
CA CYS A 385 -12.63 -32.79 -10.15
C CYS A 385 -12.88 -31.50 -9.35
N VAL A 386 -11.88 -31.02 -8.62
CA VAL A 386 -11.94 -29.81 -7.80
C VAL A 386 -10.90 -28.80 -8.26
N GLY A 387 -11.37 -27.62 -8.68
CA GLY A 387 -10.56 -26.45 -8.98
C GLY A 387 -10.54 -25.48 -7.81
N VAL A 388 -9.36 -24.94 -7.49
CA VAL A 388 -9.18 -23.96 -6.42
C VAL A 388 -8.40 -22.74 -6.91
N THR A 389 -8.88 -21.55 -6.57
CA THR A 389 -8.30 -20.27 -6.94
C THR A 389 -8.39 -19.24 -5.80
N GLY A 390 -7.95 -18.00 -6.06
CA GLY A 390 -7.85 -16.94 -5.07
C GLY A 390 -6.52 -16.92 -4.30
N SER A 391 -6.39 -16.01 -3.35
CA SER A 391 -5.17 -15.83 -2.55
C SER A 391 -4.92 -16.98 -1.56
N GLY A 392 -5.98 -17.64 -1.09
CA GLY A 392 -5.92 -18.80 -0.18
C GLY A 392 -5.82 -20.16 -0.87
N ARG A 393 -5.61 -20.20 -2.20
CA ARG A 393 -5.82 -21.41 -3.02
C ARG A 393 -5.00 -22.62 -2.63
N TYR A 394 -3.73 -22.44 -2.24
CA TYR A 394 -2.84 -23.56 -1.94
C TYR A 394 -3.24 -24.30 -0.67
N LEU A 395 -3.47 -23.56 0.41
CA LEU A 395 -3.94 -24.12 1.68
C LEU A 395 -5.33 -24.74 1.51
N THR A 396 -6.21 -24.06 0.79
CA THR A 396 -7.56 -24.54 0.54
C THR A 396 -7.56 -25.81 -0.29
N ALA A 397 -6.71 -25.91 -1.32
CA ALA A 397 -6.57 -27.11 -2.13
C ALA A 397 -6.17 -28.32 -1.29
N ASP A 398 -5.21 -28.19 -0.37
CA ASP A 398 -4.88 -29.29 0.53
C ASP A 398 -6.05 -29.67 1.46
N PHE A 399 -6.78 -28.66 1.95
CA PHE A 399 -7.91 -28.85 2.87
C PHE A 399 -9.11 -29.53 2.21
N VAL A 400 -9.48 -29.14 0.97
CA VAL A 400 -10.66 -29.68 0.28
C VAL A 400 -10.35 -30.88 -0.63
N GLY A 401 -9.07 -31.14 -0.90
CA GLY A 401 -8.65 -32.13 -1.89
C GLY A 401 -8.71 -31.59 -3.32
N GLY A 402 -8.20 -30.36 -3.53
CA GLY A 402 -8.10 -29.69 -4.81
C GLY A 402 -7.22 -30.45 -5.80
N ASP A 403 -7.77 -30.75 -6.98
CA ASP A 403 -7.08 -31.42 -8.07
C ASP A 403 -6.34 -30.42 -8.98
N VAL A 404 -6.91 -29.22 -9.12
CA VAL A 404 -6.42 -28.15 -9.99
C VAL A 404 -6.29 -26.87 -9.19
N VAL A 405 -5.09 -26.29 -9.15
CA VAL A 405 -4.83 -25.01 -8.50
C VAL A 405 -4.37 -24.00 -9.54
N ARG A 406 -5.09 -22.89 -9.68
CA ARG A 406 -4.85 -21.88 -10.74
C ARG A 406 -4.99 -20.46 -10.22
N SER A 407 -4.31 -19.52 -10.86
CA SER A 407 -4.40 -18.10 -10.51
C SER A 407 -5.82 -17.58 -10.73
N GLU A 408 -6.22 -16.58 -9.93
CA GLU A 408 -7.55 -15.95 -10.06
C GLU A 408 -7.70 -15.25 -11.41
N ILE A 409 -6.64 -14.65 -11.94
CA ILE A 409 -6.63 -14.03 -13.28
C ILE A 409 -6.99 -15.08 -14.35
N THR A 410 -6.36 -16.25 -14.29
CA THR A 410 -6.65 -17.37 -15.20
C THR A 410 -8.10 -17.83 -15.07
N ALA A 411 -8.59 -17.99 -13.84
CA ALA A 411 -9.96 -18.43 -13.59
C ALA A 411 -11.00 -17.40 -14.08
N GLN A 412 -10.84 -16.12 -13.76
CA GLN A 412 -11.74 -15.04 -14.19
C GLN A 412 -11.79 -14.93 -15.72
N ALA A 413 -10.62 -14.95 -16.37
CA ALA A 413 -10.50 -14.96 -17.82
C ALA A 413 -11.22 -16.17 -18.44
N ARG A 414 -11.00 -17.36 -17.87
CA ARG A 414 -11.63 -18.59 -18.37
C ARG A 414 -13.15 -18.55 -18.26
N ALA A 415 -13.69 -18.07 -17.14
CA ALA A 415 -15.12 -17.89 -16.95
C ALA A 415 -15.71 -16.89 -17.96
N ALA A 416 -15.05 -15.75 -18.18
CA ALA A 416 -15.49 -14.76 -19.16
C ALA A 416 -15.54 -15.33 -20.58
N ILE A 417 -14.50 -16.06 -21.00
CA ILE A 417 -14.41 -16.69 -22.32
C ILE A 417 -15.49 -17.78 -22.50
N ALA A 418 -15.83 -18.53 -21.44
CA ALA A 418 -16.91 -19.52 -21.49
C ALA A 418 -18.28 -18.87 -21.77
N ILE A 419 -18.51 -17.69 -21.17
CA ILE A 419 -19.78 -16.97 -21.28
C ILE A 419 -19.87 -16.24 -22.63
N ASN A 420 -18.78 -15.61 -23.08
CA ASN A 420 -18.71 -14.96 -24.39
C ASN A 420 -17.28 -15.07 -24.97
N PRO A 421 -17.06 -15.89 -26.01
CA PRO A 421 -15.74 -16.04 -26.63
C PRO A 421 -15.16 -14.76 -27.24
N THR A 422 -16.00 -13.74 -27.49
CA THR A 422 -15.59 -12.46 -28.07
C THR A 422 -15.20 -11.40 -27.04
N VAL A 423 -15.23 -11.72 -25.74
CA VAL A 423 -14.79 -10.82 -24.67
C VAL A 423 -13.31 -10.49 -24.85
N ASP A 424 -12.97 -9.19 -24.79
CA ASP A 424 -11.60 -8.71 -24.99
C ASP A 424 -11.05 -7.94 -23.76
N THR A 425 -11.94 -7.55 -22.84
CA THR A 425 -11.59 -6.77 -21.66
C THR A 425 -12.46 -7.19 -20.49
N ILE A 426 -11.84 -7.35 -19.33
CA ILE A 426 -12.52 -7.64 -18.07
C ILE A 426 -12.14 -6.56 -17.07
N PHE A 427 -13.16 -5.94 -16.48
CA PHE A 427 -13.06 -5.19 -15.25
C PHE A 427 -13.56 -6.09 -14.12
N GLU A 428 -12.70 -6.45 -13.18
CA GLU A 428 -13.09 -7.21 -11.99
C GLU A 428 -12.87 -6.30 -10.78
N ILE A 429 -13.91 -6.04 -10.01
CA ILE A 429 -13.81 -5.21 -8.80
C ILE A 429 -14.40 -5.98 -7.62
N GLY A 430 -13.49 -6.45 -6.76
CA GLY A 430 -13.78 -7.13 -5.51
C GLY A 430 -13.94 -6.18 -4.33
N GLY A 431 -13.91 -6.75 -3.12
CA GLY A 431 -14.01 -5.98 -1.88
C GLY A 431 -12.74 -5.17 -1.58
N GLN A 432 -11.56 -5.72 -1.83
CA GLN A 432 -10.26 -5.11 -1.50
C GLN A 432 -9.33 -4.93 -2.71
N ASP A 433 -9.55 -5.68 -3.78
CA ASP A 433 -8.75 -5.63 -4.98
C ASP A 433 -9.61 -5.37 -6.22
N SER A 434 -8.95 -4.83 -7.24
CA SER A 434 -9.53 -4.48 -8.53
C SER A 434 -8.54 -4.92 -9.60
N LYS A 435 -9.03 -5.69 -10.58
CA LYS A 435 -8.21 -6.34 -11.60
C LYS A 435 -8.70 -5.96 -13.00
N PHE A 436 -7.78 -5.46 -13.82
CA PHE A 436 -7.96 -5.29 -15.24
C PHE A 436 -7.36 -6.50 -15.96
N ILE A 437 -8.09 -7.12 -16.88
CA ILE A 437 -7.58 -8.22 -17.71
C ILE A 437 -7.92 -7.90 -19.17
N SER A 438 -6.92 -7.93 -20.04
CA SER A 438 -7.08 -7.82 -21.49
C SER A 438 -6.85 -9.18 -22.14
N LEU A 439 -7.75 -9.54 -23.03
CA LEU A 439 -7.75 -10.80 -23.76
C LEU A 439 -7.54 -10.55 -25.24
N ASN A 440 -6.76 -11.43 -25.88
CA ASN A 440 -6.62 -11.50 -27.33
C ASN A 440 -6.72 -12.97 -27.74
N ASN A 441 -7.68 -13.31 -28.61
CA ASN A 441 -7.92 -14.68 -29.07
C ASN A 441 -8.01 -15.71 -27.93
N GLY A 442 -8.69 -15.35 -26.84
CA GLY A 442 -8.87 -16.22 -25.67
C GLY A 442 -7.64 -16.37 -24.75
N ALA A 443 -6.55 -15.63 -24.99
CA ALA A 443 -5.37 -15.61 -24.14
C ALA A 443 -5.22 -14.26 -23.40
N VAL A 444 -4.72 -14.29 -22.16
CA VAL A 444 -4.49 -13.08 -21.35
C VAL A 444 -3.23 -12.36 -21.83
N VAL A 445 -3.39 -11.30 -22.61
CA VAL A 445 -2.24 -10.54 -23.15
C VAL A 445 -1.72 -9.46 -22.22
N ASN A 446 -2.57 -8.98 -21.31
CA ASN A 446 -2.19 -7.95 -20.34
C ASN A 446 -3.10 -8.05 -19.13
N PHE A 447 -2.59 -7.74 -17.94
CA PHE A 447 -3.40 -7.59 -16.76
C PHE A 447 -2.78 -6.55 -15.82
N ALA A 448 -3.61 -5.98 -14.96
CA ALA A 448 -3.20 -5.07 -13.90
C ALA A 448 -4.03 -5.34 -12.66
N MET A 449 -3.45 -5.06 -11.49
CA MET A 449 -4.13 -5.13 -10.22
C MET A 449 -3.66 -3.97 -9.37
N ASN A 450 -4.56 -3.36 -8.60
CA ASN A 450 -4.19 -2.34 -7.62
C ASN A 450 -3.15 -2.92 -6.62
N SER A 451 -2.06 -2.19 -6.39
CA SER A 451 -0.92 -2.67 -5.59
C SER A 451 -1.12 -2.58 -4.08
N ALA A 452 -1.94 -1.63 -3.60
CA ALA A 452 -2.19 -1.43 -2.17
C ALA A 452 -3.45 -0.61 -1.81
N CYS A 453 -4.16 -0.04 -2.79
CA CYS A 453 -5.16 1.00 -2.54
C CYS A 453 -6.58 0.45 -2.45
N ALA A 454 -7.32 0.79 -1.38
CA ALA A 454 -8.75 0.52 -1.26
C ALA A 454 -9.62 1.50 -2.09
N ALA A 455 -9.02 2.52 -2.70
CA ALA A 455 -9.75 3.42 -3.59
C ALA A 455 -10.22 2.65 -4.82
N GLY A 456 -11.48 2.83 -5.18
CA GLY A 456 -12.07 2.13 -6.32
C GLY A 456 -12.43 0.67 -6.07
N THR A 457 -12.58 0.22 -4.81
CA THR A 457 -13.03 -1.15 -4.46
C THR A 457 -14.37 -1.14 -3.73
N GLY A 458 -14.99 -2.32 -3.57
CA GLY A 458 -16.27 -2.47 -2.87
C GLY A 458 -16.24 -2.02 -1.41
N SER A 459 -15.13 -2.25 -0.70
CA SER A 459 -15.03 -1.84 0.71
C SER A 459 -15.06 -0.32 0.89
N PHE A 460 -14.54 0.45 -0.07
CA PHE A 460 -14.69 1.91 -0.02
C PHE A 460 -16.15 2.32 -0.19
N LEU A 461 -16.87 1.68 -1.11
CA LEU A 461 -18.29 1.95 -1.35
C LEU A 461 -19.14 1.65 -0.12
N GLU A 462 -18.89 0.50 0.53
CA GLU A 462 -19.51 0.11 1.81
C GLU A 462 -19.24 1.16 2.90
N GLU A 463 -17.97 1.52 3.12
CA GLU A 463 -17.57 2.51 4.13
C GLU A 463 -18.21 3.89 3.90
N GLN A 464 -18.35 4.34 2.64
CA GLN A 464 -19.02 5.62 2.35
C GLN A 464 -20.55 5.54 2.44
N ALA A 465 -21.15 4.41 2.05
CA ALA A 465 -22.59 4.21 2.14
C ALA A 465 -23.05 4.21 3.62
N GLU A 466 -22.31 3.53 4.50
CA GLU A 466 -22.57 3.50 5.94
C GLU A 466 -22.52 4.92 6.56
N LYS A 467 -21.51 5.73 6.18
CA LYS A 467 -21.41 7.14 6.61
C LYS A 467 -22.54 8.04 6.11
N LEU A 468 -23.13 7.71 4.97
CA LEU A 468 -24.30 8.41 4.44
C LEU A 468 -25.62 7.82 4.97
N GLU A 469 -25.56 6.80 5.84
CA GLU A 469 -26.69 6.05 6.37
C GLU A 469 -27.55 5.41 5.25
N ILE A 470 -26.89 4.86 4.22
CA ILE A 470 -27.51 4.21 3.05
C ILE A 470 -27.15 2.72 3.03
N ASN A 471 -28.13 1.86 2.73
CA ASN A 471 -27.83 0.46 2.45
C ASN A 471 -27.20 0.32 1.05
N VAL A 472 -25.94 -0.11 0.99
CA VAL A 472 -25.19 -0.26 -0.27
C VAL A 472 -25.84 -1.25 -1.26
N THR A 473 -26.55 -2.26 -0.75
CA THR A 473 -27.14 -3.33 -1.57
C THR A 473 -28.52 -3.01 -2.12
N GLN A 474 -29.29 -2.16 -1.43
CA GLN A 474 -30.68 -1.86 -1.78
C GLN A 474 -30.81 -0.43 -2.32
N ASP A 475 -30.35 0.56 -1.56
CA ASP A 475 -30.72 1.96 -1.78
C ASP A 475 -29.73 2.70 -2.67
N PHE A 476 -28.45 2.28 -2.68
CA PHE A 476 -27.38 3.07 -3.29
C PHE A 476 -27.62 3.38 -4.77
N SER A 477 -27.92 2.36 -5.58
CA SER A 477 -28.12 2.57 -7.02
C SER A 477 -29.36 3.42 -7.29
N GLU A 478 -30.44 3.22 -6.53
CA GLU A 478 -31.68 3.98 -6.66
C GLU A 478 -31.44 5.46 -6.35
N GLN A 479 -30.77 5.76 -5.24
CA GLN A 479 -30.38 7.11 -4.87
C GLN A 479 -29.49 7.75 -5.94
N ALA A 480 -28.48 7.03 -6.45
CA ALA A 480 -27.60 7.55 -7.49
C ALA A 480 -28.36 7.90 -8.79
N PHE A 481 -29.31 7.08 -9.23
CA PHE A 481 -30.09 7.35 -10.44
C PHE A 481 -31.11 8.49 -10.27
N CYS A 482 -31.54 8.79 -9.04
CA CYS A 482 -32.35 9.96 -8.74
C CYS A 482 -31.57 11.29 -8.79
N SER A 483 -30.25 11.25 -8.97
CA SER A 483 -29.41 12.44 -9.04
C SER A 483 -29.66 13.26 -10.31
N GLN A 484 -29.79 14.57 -10.15
CA GLN A 484 -29.86 15.53 -11.26
C GLN A 484 -28.59 16.38 -11.35
N CYS A 485 -27.71 16.27 -10.35
CA CYS A 485 -26.50 17.07 -10.25
C CYS A 485 -25.39 16.29 -9.51
N PRO A 486 -24.88 15.17 -10.06
CA PRO A 486 -23.88 14.36 -9.36
C PRO A 486 -22.65 15.17 -8.96
N SER A 487 -22.21 14.97 -7.72
CA SER A 487 -21.09 15.70 -7.12
C SER A 487 -19.75 15.22 -7.68
N ALA A 488 -18.83 16.14 -8.00
CA ALA A 488 -17.50 15.81 -8.50
C ALA A 488 -16.53 15.52 -7.33
N LEU A 489 -16.46 14.26 -6.88
CA LEU A 489 -15.62 13.85 -5.75
C LEU A 489 -14.16 13.54 -6.13
N GLY A 490 -13.85 13.52 -7.43
CA GLY A 490 -12.52 13.23 -7.97
C GLY A 490 -12.09 11.76 -7.85
N ASP A 491 -10.83 11.50 -8.21
CA ASP A 491 -10.25 10.16 -8.40
C ASP A 491 -9.03 9.90 -7.49
N ARG A 492 -8.89 10.70 -6.43
CA ARG A 492 -7.75 10.68 -5.51
C ARG A 492 -7.83 9.47 -4.55
N CYS A 493 -7.01 9.44 -3.50
CA CYS A 493 -7.09 8.39 -2.48
C CYS A 493 -8.45 8.47 -1.74
N THR A 494 -8.92 7.34 -1.19
CA THR A 494 -10.17 7.23 -0.42
C THR A 494 -10.32 8.33 0.63
N VAL A 495 -9.23 8.71 1.30
CA VAL A 495 -9.18 9.77 2.32
C VAL A 495 -9.52 11.15 1.73
N PHE A 496 -9.02 11.45 0.53
CA PHE A 496 -9.34 12.71 -0.15
C PHE A 496 -10.76 12.71 -0.69
N MET A 497 -11.20 11.59 -1.26
CA MET A 497 -12.57 11.44 -1.75
C MET A 497 -13.58 11.55 -0.60
N GLU A 498 -13.27 11.02 0.58
CA GLU A 498 -14.06 11.22 1.81
C GLU A 498 -14.06 12.69 2.22
N SER A 499 -12.92 13.37 2.19
CA SER A 499 -12.84 14.80 2.51
C SER A 499 -13.67 15.63 1.54
N ASP A 500 -13.61 15.31 0.24
CA ASP A 500 -14.40 15.95 -0.81
C ASP A 500 -15.91 15.62 -0.61
N LEU A 501 -16.27 14.39 -0.23
CA LEU A 501 -17.65 13.99 0.12
C LEU A 501 -18.19 14.84 1.28
N VAL A 502 -17.44 14.91 2.39
CA VAL A 502 -17.81 15.71 3.56
C VAL A 502 -17.92 17.19 3.18
N HIS A 503 -16.97 17.71 2.39
CA HIS A 503 -17.03 19.08 1.91
C HIS A 503 -18.32 19.35 1.12
N HIS A 504 -18.65 18.50 0.16
CA HIS A 504 -19.88 18.64 -0.63
C HIS A 504 -21.14 18.53 0.24
N GLN A 505 -21.15 17.62 1.22
CA GLN A 505 -22.25 17.50 2.19
C GLN A 505 -22.42 18.77 3.01
N GLN A 506 -21.31 19.36 3.50
CA GLN A 506 -21.33 20.63 4.24
C GLN A 506 -21.83 21.81 3.39
N GLN A 507 -21.60 21.77 2.07
CA GLN A 507 -22.11 22.76 1.14
C GLN A 507 -23.59 22.59 0.80
N GLY A 508 -24.20 21.45 1.17
CA GLY A 508 -25.62 21.18 0.99
C GLY A 508 -25.94 20.22 -0.15
N SER A 509 -24.95 19.52 -0.72
CA SER A 509 -25.20 18.44 -1.69
C SER A 509 -26.16 17.42 -1.10
N LYS A 510 -27.14 17.00 -1.91
CA LYS A 510 -28.11 16.00 -1.51
C LYS A 510 -27.49 14.61 -1.55
N ILE A 511 -28.08 13.67 -0.80
CA ILE A 511 -27.59 12.30 -0.73
C ILE A 511 -27.55 11.64 -2.12
N ASN A 512 -28.57 11.83 -2.96
CA ASN A 512 -28.57 11.34 -4.35
C ASN A 512 -27.39 11.91 -5.17
N ASP A 513 -27.10 13.20 -5.05
CA ASP A 513 -25.98 13.86 -5.73
C ASP A 513 -24.62 13.31 -5.27
N LEU A 514 -24.45 13.05 -3.96
CA LEU A 514 -23.24 12.45 -3.39
C LEU A 514 -23.07 10.99 -3.81
N THR A 515 -24.15 10.22 -3.80
CA THR A 515 -24.16 8.79 -4.14
C THR A 515 -23.79 8.57 -5.61
N ALA A 516 -24.34 9.39 -6.52
CA ALA A 516 -23.94 9.40 -7.93
C ALA A 516 -22.47 9.84 -8.12
N GLY A 517 -22.02 10.81 -7.32
CA GLY A 517 -20.61 11.23 -7.29
C GLY A 517 -19.66 10.11 -6.87
N LEU A 518 -20.04 9.31 -5.87
CA LEU A 518 -19.28 8.14 -5.41
C LEU A 518 -19.16 7.06 -6.49
N ALA A 519 -20.24 6.82 -7.26
CA ALA A 519 -20.21 5.90 -8.39
C ALA A 519 -19.19 6.32 -9.46
N TYR A 520 -19.17 7.61 -9.82
CA TYR A 520 -18.14 8.16 -10.71
C TYR A 520 -16.74 8.04 -10.12
N ALA A 521 -16.57 8.37 -8.84
CA ALA A 521 -15.28 8.36 -8.19
C ALA A 521 -14.64 6.95 -8.17
N ILE A 522 -15.43 5.89 -8.00
CA ILE A 522 -14.95 4.50 -8.13
C ILE A 522 -14.48 4.22 -9.55
N ALA A 523 -15.28 4.59 -10.55
CA ALA A 523 -14.97 4.31 -11.94
C ALA A 523 -13.76 5.11 -12.44
N GLU A 524 -13.67 6.40 -12.12
CA GLU A 524 -12.51 7.25 -12.44
C GLU A 524 -11.25 6.72 -11.75
N ASN A 525 -11.32 6.36 -10.47
CA ASN A 525 -10.17 5.81 -9.75
C ASN A 525 -9.69 4.50 -10.38
N TYR A 526 -10.59 3.58 -10.71
CA TYR A 526 -10.24 2.33 -11.38
C TYR A 526 -9.58 2.58 -12.75
N LEU A 527 -10.16 3.46 -13.57
CA LEU A 527 -9.61 3.79 -14.88
C LEU A 527 -8.22 4.45 -14.76
N ASN A 528 -8.02 5.35 -13.80
CA ASN A 528 -6.78 6.10 -13.68
C ASN A 528 -5.68 5.38 -12.90
N ARG A 529 -6.02 4.40 -12.04
CA ARG A 529 -5.06 3.71 -11.15
C ARG A 529 -4.84 2.24 -11.49
N VAL A 530 -5.83 1.56 -12.08
CA VAL A 530 -5.72 0.15 -12.44
C VAL A 530 -5.53 0.00 -13.94
N VAL A 531 -6.37 0.65 -14.74
CA VAL A 531 -6.24 0.60 -16.20
C VAL A 531 -5.07 1.47 -16.67
N GLU A 532 -4.98 2.71 -16.18
CA GLU A 532 -3.99 3.71 -16.57
C GLU A 532 -3.98 3.90 -18.10
N ASN A 533 -2.84 3.71 -18.75
CA ASN A 533 -2.68 3.85 -20.21
C ASN A 533 -2.96 2.53 -20.95
N ARG A 534 -3.50 1.50 -20.30
CA ARG A 534 -3.79 0.20 -20.94
C ARG A 534 -4.98 0.32 -21.88
N LYS A 535 -4.93 -0.43 -22.98
CA LYS A 535 -5.97 -0.40 -24.01
C LYS A 535 -7.24 -1.10 -23.51
N ILE A 536 -8.34 -0.36 -23.43
CA ILE A 536 -9.68 -0.92 -23.23
C ILE A 536 -10.24 -1.33 -24.60
N GLY A 537 -10.61 -2.60 -24.73
CA GLY A 537 -11.21 -3.17 -25.93
C GLY A 537 -12.67 -2.74 -26.14
N LYS A 538 -13.40 -3.51 -26.94
CA LYS A 538 -14.80 -3.22 -27.33
C LYS A 538 -15.79 -4.02 -26.49
N ASN A 539 -15.49 -5.29 -26.20
CA ASN A 539 -16.37 -6.21 -25.49
C ASN A 539 -15.91 -6.34 -24.04
N ILE A 540 -16.48 -5.48 -23.19
CA ILE A 540 -16.09 -5.33 -21.79
C ILE A 540 -17.04 -6.11 -20.88
N PHE A 541 -16.49 -7.01 -20.07
CA PHE A 541 -17.18 -7.65 -18.97
C PHE A 541 -16.86 -6.94 -17.66
N PHE A 542 -17.88 -6.72 -16.83
CA PHE A 542 -17.72 -6.20 -15.47
C PHE A 542 -18.10 -7.29 -14.46
N GLN A 543 -17.09 -7.85 -13.81
CA GLN A 543 -17.15 -8.95 -12.84
C GLN A 543 -16.85 -8.46 -11.41
N GLY A 544 -17.12 -9.32 -10.43
CA GLY A 544 -16.87 -9.04 -9.01
C GLY A 544 -18.11 -8.59 -8.24
N GLY A 545 -17.92 -8.33 -6.95
CA GLY A 545 -19.01 -7.96 -6.04
C GLY A 545 -19.61 -6.58 -6.34
N VAL A 546 -18.79 -5.64 -6.81
CA VAL A 546 -19.24 -4.26 -7.12
C VAL A 546 -20.15 -4.21 -8.34
N ALA A 547 -20.14 -5.25 -9.19
CA ALA A 547 -21.05 -5.33 -10.35
C ALA A 547 -22.54 -5.45 -9.96
N TRP A 548 -22.88 -5.70 -8.68
CA TRP A 548 -24.24 -5.53 -8.14
C TRP A 548 -24.71 -4.06 -8.17
N ASN A 549 -23.78 -3.11 -8.16
CA ASN A 549 -24.09 -1.69 -8.12
C ASN A 549 -24.23 -1.11 -9.52
N ASN A 550 -25.47 -1.04 -10.00
CA ASN A 550 -25.82 -0.56 -11.33
C ASN A 550 -25.36 0.87 -11.60
N SER A 551 -25.31 1.72 -10.57
CA SER A 551 -24.82 3.09 -10.74
C SER A 551 -23.33 3.14 -11.05
N VAL A 552 -22.52 2.23 -10.50
CA VAL A 552 -21.09 2.10 -10.82
C VAL A 552 -20.92 1.57 -12.24
N VAL A 553 -21.70 0.56 -12.66
CA VAL A 553 -21.71 0.05 -14.04
C VAL A 553 -22.04 1.17 -15.04
N SER A 554 -23.06 1.99 -14.71
CA SER A 554 -23.47 3.15 -15.50
C SER A 554 -22.34 4.18 -15.60
N ALA A 555 -21.66 4.48 -14.49
CA ALA A 555 -20.51 5.39 -14.46
C ALA A 555 -19.38 4.91 -15.39
N PHE A 556 -19.04 3.60 -15.38
CA PHE A 556 -18.08 3.04 -16.33
C PHE A 556 -18.52 3.19 -17.79
N SER A 557 -19.79 2.93 -18.10
CA SER A 557 -20.30 3.09 -19.46
C SER A 557 -20.21 4.54 -19.93
N GLU A 558 -20.56 5.48 -19.05
CA GLU A 558 -20.54 6.91 -19.34
C GLU A 558 -19.11 7.45 -19.49
N LEU A 559 -18.15 7.03 -18.66
CA LEU A 559 -16.75 7.46 -18.75
C LEU A 559 -16.01 6.84 -19.93
N THR A 560 -16.23 5.55 -20.20
CA THR A 560 -15.54 4.84 -21.29
C THR A 560 -16.17 5.07 -22.66
N LYS A 561 -17.40 5.61 -22.70
CA LYS A 561 -18.26 5.72 -23.89
C LYS A 561 -18.43 4.38 -24.62
N ARG A 562 -18.36 3.28 -23.86
CA ARG A 562 -18.47 1.91 -24.35
C ARG A 562 -19.57 1.17 -23.61
N LYS A 563 -20.03 0.09 -24.24
CA LYS A 563 -21.00 -0.82 -23.65
C LYS A 563 -20.30 -1.72 -22.62
N ILE A 564 -20.86 -1.80 -21.42
CA ILE A 564 -20.38 -2.66 -20.34
C ILE A 564 -21.41 -3.78 -20.15
N THR A 565 -20.95 -5.03 -20.15
CA THR A 565 -21.80 -6.21 -19.93
C THR A 565 -21.52 -6.79 -18.55
N VAL A 566 -22.55 -6.99 -17.74
CA VAL A 566 -22.43 -7.72 -16.47
C VAL A 566 -22.79 -9.20 -16.75
N PRO A 567 -21.84 -10.14 -16.63
CA PRO A 567 -22.11 -11.56 -16.88
C PRO A 567 -23.02 -12.15 -15.80
N PRO A 568 -23.73 -13.26 -16.09
CA PRO A 568 -24.44 -13.99 -15.05
C PRO A 568 -23.45 -14.48 -13.99
N HIS A 569 -23.92 -14.54 -12.74
CA HIS A 569 -23.10 -14.98 -11.61
C HIS A 569 -21.78 -14.22 -11.46
N HIS A 570 -21.75 -12.92 -11.84
CA HIS A 570 -20.58 -12.03 -11.79
C HIS A 570 -19.86 -12.02 -10.43
N ASP A 571 -20.56 -12.34 -9.34
CA ASP A 571 -20.07 -12.41 -7.97
C ASP A 571 -19.19 -13.65 -7.67
N VAL A 572 -19.32 -14.71 -8.47
CA VAL A 572 -18.63 -16.00 -8.27
C VAL A 572 -17.87 -16.49 -9.51
N THR A 573 -17.59 -15.62 -10.48
CA THR A 573 -16.93 -15.97 -11.74
C THR A 573 -15.54 -16.60 -11.56
N GLY A 574 -14.79 -16.21 -10.53
CA GLY A 574 -13.53 -16.86 -10.17
C GLY A 574 -13.69 -18.35 -9.83
N ALA A 575 -14.70 -18.69 -9.02
CA ALA A 575 -15.01 -20.08 -8.70
C ALA A 575 -15.54 -20.86 -9.92
N ILE A 576 -16.38 -20.24 -10.75
CA ILE A 576 -16.82 -20.84 -12.04
C ILE A 576 -15.61 -21.17 -12.92
N GLY A 577 -14.68 -20.22 -13.06
CA GLY A 577 -13.45 -20.39 -13.82
C GLY A 577 -12.60 -21.55 -13.30
N ALA A 578 -12.45 -21.67 -11.98
CA ALA A 578 -11.73 -22.77 -11.37
C ALA A 578 -12.39 -24.12 -11.66
N ALA A 579 -13.73 -24.21 -11.58
CA ALA A 579 -14.48 -25.42 -11.90
C ALA A 579 -14.36 -25.80 -13.39
N LEU A 580 -14.38 -24.83 -14.30
CA LEU A 580 -14.15 -25.03 -15.74
C LEU A 580 -12.75 -25.60 -16.03
N LEU A 581 -11.73 -25.06 -15.39
CA LEU A 581 -10.35 -25.56 -15.53
C LEU A 581 -10.22 -26.98 -14.97
N ALA A 582 -10.92 -27.29 -13.88
CA ALA A 582 -10.99 -28.64 -13.33
C ALA A 582 -11.65 -29.63 -14.30
N MET A 583 -12.73 -29.21 -14.97
CA MET A 583 -13.42 -29.98 -16.01
C MET A 583 -12.51 -30.27 -17.21
N GLU A 584 -11.80 -29.26 -17.72
CA GLU A 584 -10.88 -29.42 -18.86
C GLU A 584 -9.74 -30.40 -18.57
N ILE A 585 -9.10 -30.27 -17.40
CA ILE A 585 -8.00 -31.15 -17.00
C ILE A 585 -8.50 -32.59 -16.81
N LYS A 586 -9.69 -32.76 -16.24
CA LYS A 586 -10.30 -34.08 -16.07
C LYS A 586 -10.62 -34.74 -17.42
N ASN A 587 -11.11 -33.96 -18.38
CA ASN A 587 -11.40 -34.43 -19.74
C ASN A 587 -10.13 -34.80 -20.52
N GLN A 588 -9.02 -34.09 -20.30
CA GLN A 588 -7.72 -34.40 -20.91
C GLN A 588 -7.02 -35.61 -20.26
N SER A 589 -7.21 -35.81 -18.95
CA SER A 589 -6.41 -36.73 -18.14
C SER A 589 -7.23 -37.90 -17.58
N GLN A 590 -8.23 -38.40 -18.33
CA GLN A 590 -9.35 -39.28 -17.91
C GLN A 590 -9.10 -40.29 -16.76
N ALA A 591 -7.87 -40.77 -16.57
CA ALA A 591 -7.47 -41.83 -15.63
C ALA A 591 -7.27 -41.46 -14.13
N VAL A 592 -7.17 -40.19 -13.70
CA VAL A 592 -6.88 -39.89 -12.27
C VAL A 592 -8.16 -39.64 -11.45
N PRO A 593 -8.44 -40.41 -10.37
CA PRO A 593 -9.55 -40.14 -9.46
C PRO A 593 -9.32 -38.84 -8.67
N THR A 594 -10.38 -38.09 -8.40
CA THR A 594 -10.30 -36.83 -7.62
C THR A 594 -9.85 -37.09 -6.19
N LYS A 595 -9.12 -36.13 -5.62
CA LYS A 595 -8.73 -36.11 -4.20
C LYS A 595 -9.80 -35.49 -3.30
N PHE A 596 -10.96 -35.12 -3.83
CA PHE A 596 -12.01 -34.44 -3.08
C PHE A 596 -12.33 -35.14 -1.75
N LYS A 597 -12.22 -34.40 -0.66
CA LYS A 597 -12.39 -34.92 0.71
C LYS A 597 -13.86 -34.98 1.18
N GLY A 598 -14.81 -34.61 0.32
CA GLY A 598 -16.24 -34.62 0.61
C GLY A 598 -16.79 -33.24 0.99
N PHE A 599 -18.13 -33.14 1.08
CA PHE A 599 -18.81 -31.88 1.40
C PHE A 599 -18.82 -31.55 2.90
N ASP A 600 -18.67 -32.55 3.77
CA ASP A 600 -18.63 -32.36 5.22
C ASP A 600 -17.20 -32.54 5.74
N LEU A 601 -16.56 -31.42 6.08
CA LEU A 601 -15.21 -31.38 6.63
C LEU A 601 -15.20 -31.03 8.13
N ARG A 602 -16.33 -31.13 8.84
CA ARG A 602 -16.45 -30.70 10.24
C ARG A 602 -15.61 -31.50 11.23
N GLU A 603 -15.36 -32.77 10.91
CA GLU A 603 -14.51 -33.68 11.70
C GLU A 603 -13.00 -33.52 11.41
N GLN A 604 -12.62 -32.69 10.43
CA GLN A 604 -11.20 -32.42 10.15
C GLN A 604 -10.67 -31.34 11.08
N HIS A 605 -10.10 -31.76 12.20
CA HIS A 605 -9.33 -30.86 13.08
C HIS A 605 -8.04 -30.42 12.39
N TYR A 606 -7.71 -29.13 12.51
CA TYR A 606 -6.42 -28.60 12.11
C TYR A 606 -5.74 -27.83 13.25
N GLU A 607 -4.42 -27.93 13.32
CA GLU A 607 -3.58 -27.13 14.22
C GLU A 607 -2.66 -26.26 13.38
N ALA A 608 -2.61 -24.97 13.68
CA ALA A 608 -1.69 -24.02 13.06
C ALA A 608 -0.67 -23.52 14.08
N GLN A 609 0.62 -23.57 13.73
CA GLN A 609 1.71 -23.07 14.55
C GLN A 609 2.62 -22.19 13.68
N THR A 610 2.98 -21.01 14.16
CA THR A 610 3.92 -20.12 13.49
C THR A 610 5.27 -20.15 14.20
N SER A 611 6.36 -20.26 13.43
CA SER A 611 7.72 -20.27 13.96
C SER A 611 8.68 -19.49 13.05
N ILE A 612 9.77 -18.97 13.61
CA ILE A 612 10.82 -18.29 12.84
C ILE A 612 11.91 -19.32 12.50
N CYS A 613 12.18 -19.50 11.21
CA CYS A 613 13.27 -20.36 10.73
C CYS A 613 14.63 -19.71 11.02
N GLN A 614 15.50 -20.40 11.76
CA GLN A 614 16.88 -19.95 12.03
C GLN A 614 17.93 -20.61 11.11
N ALA A 615 17.52 -21.34 10.08
CA ALA A 615 18.43 -22.10 9.24
C ALA A 615 19.34 -21.22 8.36
N CYS A 616 18.97 -19.96 8.12
CA CYS A 616 19.80 -18.99 7.43
C CYS A 616 19.43 -17.56 7.83
N SER A 617 20.20 -16.59 7.33
CA SER A 617 20.01 -15.16 7.60
C SER A 617 18.65 -14.62 7.15
N ASN A 618 17.88 -15.34 6.32
CA ASN A 618 16.55 -14.91 5.89
C ASN A 618 15.51 -14.83 7.02
N LEU A 619 15.71 -15.54 8.14
CA LEU A 619 14.82 -15.55 9.31
C LEU A 619 13.32 -15.59 8.95
N CYS A 620 12.93 -16.48 8.02
CA CYS A 620 11.56 -16.50 7.49
C CYS A 620 10.55 -16.93 8.55
N GLU A 621 9.37 -16.28 8.54
CA GLU A 621 8.21 -16.70 9.33
C GLU A 621 7.54 -17.87 8.62
N VAL A 622 7.58 -19.05 9.23
CA VAL A 622 7.05 -20.30 8.68
C VAL A 622 5.85 -20.73 9.50
N ASN A 623 4.71 -20.84 8.83
CA ASN A 623 3.49 -21.38 9.38
C ASN A 623 3.40 -22.86 9.06
N LYS A 624 3.20 -23.68 10.08
CA LYS A 624 2.96 -25.11 10.02
C LYS A 624 1.48 -25.37 10.28
N VAL A 625 0.79 -26.00 9.35
CA VAL A 625 -0.60 -26.44 9.50
C VAL A 625 -0.65 -27.96 9.44
N ILE A 626 -1.20 -28.58 10.47
CA ILE A 626 -1.43 -30.02 10.58
C ILE A 626 -2.92 -30.24 10.40
N ILE A 627 -3.33 -31.08 9.46
CA ILE A 627 -4.75 -31.41 9.21
C ILE A 627 -4.94 -32.89 9.53
N GLY A 628 -5.63 -33.20 10.64
CA GLY A 628 -5.85 -34.57 11.10
C GLY A 628 -4.53 -35.35 11.29
N LYS A 629 -4.39 -36.48 10.58
CA LYS A 629 -3.18 -37.33 10.58
C LYS A 629 -2.28 -37.11 9.35
N GLU A 630 -2.54 -36.09 8.54
CA GLU A 630 -1.75 -35.80 7.35
C GLU A 630 -0.38 -35.18 7.70
N ALA A 631 0.55 -35.23 6.74
CA ALA A 631 1.85 -34.59 6.90
C ALA A 631 1.68 -33.08 7.12
N PRO A 632 2.48 -32.47 8.02
CA PRO A 632 2.41 -31.04 8.26
C PRO A 632 2.70 -30.25 6.98
N ILE A 633 1.83 -29.30 6.67
CA ILE A 633 1.94 -28.36 5.56
C ILE A 633 2.68 -27.13 6.07
N PHE A 634 3.68 -26.68 5.34
CA PHE A 634 4.43 -25.48 5.70
C PHE A 634 4.24 -24.38 4.64
N TYR A 635 4.02 -23.14 5.06
CA TYR A 635 3.96 -21.96 4.18
C TYR A 635 4.62 -20.73 4.81
N GLY A 636 5.06 -19.79 3.97
CA GLY A 636 5.83 -18.60 4.38
C GLY A 636 7.35 -18.78 4.37
N ALA A 637 7.83 -20.01 4.17
CA ALA A 637 9.25 -20.28 3.98
C ALA A 637 9.76 -19.73 2.64
N ARG A 638 10.92 -19.07 2.66
CA ARG A 638 11.62 -18.55 1.47
C ARG A 638 12.54 -19.58 0.78
N CYS A 639 12.56 -20.82 1.28
CA CYS A 639 13.42 -21.94 0.86
C CYS A 639 12.72 -23.30 1.05
N ASP A 640 13.33 -24.40 0.58
CA ASP A 640 12.72 -25.74 0.54
C ASP A 640 12.82 -26.58 1.82
N ILE A 641 13.53 -26.09 2.84
CA ILE A 641 13.82 -26.84 4.09
C ILE A 641 12.56 -27.43 4.74
N PHE A 642 11.42 -26.75 4.60
CA PHE A 642 10.16 -27.17 5.20
C PHE A 642 9.26 -27.95 4.23
N GLU A 643 9.48 -27.86 2.93
CA GLU A 643 8.77 -28.66 1.92
C GLU A 643 9.31 -30.10 1.87
N GLU A 644 10.61 -30.29 2.10
CA GLU A 644 11.27 -31.61 2.21
C GLU A 644 10.65 -32.52 3.28
N LYS A 645 10.06 -31.93 4.33
CA LYS A 645 9.42 -32.66 5.43
C LYS A 645 7.92 -32.92 5.21
N GLY A 646 7.26 -32.25 4.25
CA GLY A 646 5.79 -32.23 4.13
C GLY A 646 5.21 -32.76 2.81
N ARG A 647 5.93 -32.67 1.69
CA ARG A 647 5.45 -33.13 0.37
C ARG A 647 6.56 -33.91 -0.34
N GLY A 648 6.46 -35.23 -0.39
CA GLY A 648 7.53 -36.10 -0.90
C GLY A 648 8.06 -35.71 -2.29
N GLN A 649 9.40 -35.61 -2.40
CA GLN A 649 10.36 -35.73 -3.52
C GLN A 649 10.01 -35.34 -4.99
N LYS A 650 8.75 -35.07 -5.39
CA LYS A 650 8.39 -34.83 -6.80
C LYS A 650 8.84 -33.48 -7.36
N ASN A 651 8.95 -32.44 -6.54
CA ASN A 651 9.36 -31.10 -7.00
C ASN A 651 10.88 -30.87 -7.02
N GLN A 652 11.66 -31.61 -6.20
CA GLN A 652 13.13 -31.48 -6.15
C GLN A 652 13.79 -31.82 -7.50
N LYS A 653 13.31 -32.85 -8.19
CA LYS A 653 13.86 -33.27 -9.49
C LYS A 653 13.82 -32.17 -10.56
N ASN A 654 12.81 -31.28 -10.53
CA ASN A 654 12.71 -30.19 -11.49
C ASN A 654 13.55 -28.96 -11.09
N GLN A 655 13.80 -28.73 -9.80
CA GLN A 655 14.64 -27.62 -9.33
C GLN A 655 16.13 -27.90 -9.54
N GLU A 656 16.60 -29.12 -9.25
CA GLU A 656 17.99 -29.53 -9.48
C GLU A 656 18.38 -29.43 -10.97
N THR A 657 17.42 -29.52 -11.89
CA THR A 657 17.65 -29.40 -13.33
C THR A 657 17.69 -27.97 -13.87
N ILE A 658 17.14 -26.98 -13.14
CA ILE A 658 17.08 -25.58 -13.61
C ILE A 658 18.26 -24.80 -13.01
N PRO A 659 19.12 -24.16 -13.84
CA PRO A 659 20.30 -23.43 -13.36
C PRO A 659 19.95 -22.23 -12.48
N ASP A 660 20.85 -21.90 -11.55
CA ASP A 660 20.74 -20.75 -10.65
C ASP A 660 21.76 -19.65 -11.02
N PHE A 661 21.48 -18.93 -12.10
CA PHE A 661 22.36 -17.88 -12.61
C PHE A 661 22.48 -16.68 -11.66
N PHE A 662 21.53 -16.47 -10.75
CA PHE A 662 21.62 -15.41 -9.75
C PHE A 662 22.57 -15.79 -8.61
N ALA A 663 22.53 -17.04 -8.15
CA ALA A 663 23.51 -17.55 -7.20
C ALA A 663 24.93 -17.55 -7.81
N GLU A 664 25.09 -17.95 -9.06
CA GLU A 664 26.36 -17.88 -9.80
C GLU A 664 26.89 -16.44 -9.89
N ARG A 665 26.06 -15.49 -10.37
CA ARG A 665 26.42 -14.06 -10.41
C ARG A 665 26.83 -13.54 -9.03
N GLN A 666 26.14 -13.94 -7.97
CA GLN A 666 26.47 -13.55 -6.60
C GLN A 666 27.82 -14.14 -6.16
N GLN A 667 28.15 -15.37 -6.53
CA GLN A 667 29.47 -15.95 -6.28
C GLN A 667 30.57 -15.18 -7.01
N LEU A 668 30.36 -14.80 -8.28
CA LEU A 668 31.30 -13.96 -9.04
C LEU A 668 31.50 -12.59 -8.38
N LEU A 669 30.43 -11.95 -7.92
CA LEU A 669 30.49 -10.67 -7.21
C LEU A 669 31.31 -10.79 -5.92
N MET A 670 31.08 -11.85 -5.14
CA MET A 670 31.76 -12.09 -3.86
C MET A 670 33.19 -12.58 -4.04
N GLY A 671 33.50 -13.24 -5.16
CA GLY A 671 34.74 -13.97 -5.42
C GLY A 671 35.22 -14.80 -4.22
N ASN A 672 36.45 -14.59 -3.79
CA ASN A 672 37.07 -15.26 -2.65
C ASN A 672 36.92 -14.50 -1.32
N TYR A 673 35.98 -13.55 -1.22
CA TYR A 673 35.79 -12.79 0.01
C TYR A 673 35.39 -13.72 1.16
N THR A 674 36.04 -13.52 2.30
CA THR A 674 35.69 -14.14 3.58
C THR A 674 35.56 -13.05 4.63
N THR A 675 34.65 -13.25 5.60
CA THR A 675 34.48 -12.28 6.68
C THR A 675 35.76 -12.22 7.52
N PRO A 676 36.38 -11.04 7.69
CA PRO A 676 37.55 -10.90 8.53
C PRO A 676 37.26 -11.34 9.98
N PRO A 677 38.21 -12.01 10.68
CA PRO A 677 38.04 -12.40 12.07
C PRO A 677 37.89 -11.18 12.99
N ASP A 678 37.28 -11.37 14.17
CA ASP A 678 37.12 -10.28 15.14
C ASP A 678 38.47 -9.88 15.79
N LYS A 679 38.74 -8.57 15.78
CA LYS A 679 39.77 -7.81 16.52
C LYS A 679 41.01 -8.61 17.01
N SER A 680 41.87 -9.07 16.11
CA SER A 680 43.18 -9.63 16.48
C SER A 680 44.41 -8.95 15.86
N ASN A 681 44.29 -8.21 14.76
CA ASN A 681 45.47 -7.85 13.94
C ASN A 681 45.83 -6.35 13.81
N GLY A 682 45.18 -5.43 14.54
CA GLY A 682 45.53 -4.00 14.49
C GLY A 682 45.30 -3.29 13.14
N ARG A 683 44.71 -3.98 12.16
CA ARG A 683 44.30 -3.45 10.85
C ARG A 683 43.01 -2.64 11.00
N LEU A 684 42.87 -1.57 10.22
CA LEU A 684 41.67 -0.75 10.19
C LEU A 684 40.49 -1.57 9.63
N ARG A 685 39.36 -1.60 10.33
CA ARG A 685 38.13 -2.27 9.90
C ARG A 685 37.17 -1.26 9.29
N VAL A 686 36.96 -1.35 7.99
CA VAL A 686 36.08 -0.48 7.23
C VAL A 686 34.80 -1.23 6.86
N GLY A 687 33.68 -0.79 7.42
CA GLY A 687 32.34 -1.32 7.14
C GLY A 687 31.81 -0.86 5.78
N PHE A 688 31.42 -1.77 4.89
CA PHE A 688 30.78 -1.46 3.61
C PHE A 688 29.36 -2.04 3.57
N PRO A 689 28.30 -1.20 3.52
CA PRO A 689 26.93 -1.68 3.54
C PRO A 689 26.60 -2.45 2.26
N ARG A 690 25.95 -3.61 2.39
CA ARG A 690 25.48 -4.44 1.25
C ARG A 690 24.23 -3.86 0.60
N SER A 691 24.30 -2.62 0.16
CA SER A 691 23.20 -1.86 -0.43
C SER A 691 23.68 -1.00 -1.60
N LEU A 692 22.75 -0.66 -2.51
CA LEU A 692 23.00 0.19 -3.67
C LEU A 692 24.24 -0.23 -4.48
N ILE A 693 25.30 0.58 -4.47
CA ILE A 693 26.52 0.39 -5.25
C ILE A 693 27.27 -0.90 -4.94
N PHE A 694 27.01 -1.55 -3.80
CA PHE A 694 27.62 -2.84 -3.46
C PHE A 694 27.42 -3.88 -4.58
N TYR A 695 26.21 -3.95 -5.13
CA TYR A 695 25.86 -4.94 -6.16
C TYR A 695 26.47 -4.68 -7.53
N ASP A 696 27.14 -3.53 -7.68
CA ASP A 696 27.86 -3.10 -8.87
C ASP A 696 29.38 -3.11 -8.68
N LEU A 697 29.88 -2.54 -7.58
CA LEU A 697 31.29 -2.16 -7.40
C LEU A 697 32.02 -2.93 -6.29
N PHE A 698 31.42 -3.97 -5.71
CA PHE A 698 32.11 -4.73 -4.66
C PHE A 698 33.45 -5.35 -5.12
N PRO A 699 33.59 -5.95 -6.32
CA PRO A 699 34.89 -6.46 -6.79
C PRO A 699 35.97 -5.39 -6.82
N TYR A 700 35.64 -4.18 -7.27
CA TYR A 700 36.52 -3.01 -7.22
C TYR A 700 36.95 -2.70 -5.78
N TRP A 701 35.99 -2.51 -4.86
CA TRP A 701 36.29 -2.09 -3.49
C TRP A 701 36.99 -3.17 -2.67
N ARG A 702 36.66 -4.44 -2.86
CA ARG A 702 37.33 -5.56 -2.20
C ARG A 702 38.82 -5.53 -2.54
N SER A 703 39.16 -5.57 -3.83
CA SER A 703 40.56 -5.54 -4.30
C SER A 703 41.29 -4.25 -3.89
N PHE A 704 40.58 -3.11 -3.90
CA PHE A 704 41.12 -1.83 -3.46
C PHE A 704 41.54 -1.85 -1.98
N PHE A 705 40.65 -2.25 -1.07
CA PHE A 705 40.96 -2.27 0.37
C PHE A 705 41.93 -3.40 0.75
N GLU A 706 41.84 -4.56 0.12
CA GLU A 706 42.82 -5.65 0.28
C GLU A 706 44.24 -5.19 -0.10
N THR A 707 44.38 -4.42 -1.18
CA THR A 707 45.67 -3.86 -1.63
C THR A 707 46.24 -2.83 -0.64
N LEU A 708 45.38 -2.14 0.12
CA LEU A 708 45.76 -1.18 1.16
C LEU A 708 45.99 -1.83 2.52
N ASP A 709 45.89 -3.15 2.62
CA ASP A 709 45.97 -3.90 3.86
C ASP A 709 44.88 -3.51 4.89
N ILE A 710 43.68 -3.14 4.42
CA ILE A 710 42.52 -2.74 5.23
C ILE A 710 41.47 -3.85 5.22
N ASP A 711 40.89 -4.16 6.38
CA ASP A 711 39.85 -5.19 6.51
C ASP A 711 38.48 -4.61 6.14
N ILE A 712 37.87 -5.12 5.06
CA ILE A 712 36.51 -4.74 4.65
C ILE A 712 35.47 -5.65 5.31
N VAL A 713 34.62 -5.06 6.15
CA VAL A 713 33.53 -5.76 6.86
C VAL A 713 32.21 -5.46 6.18
N LEU A 714 31.45 -6.50 5.81
CA LEU A 714 30.15 -6.31 5.20
C LEU A 714 29.01 -6.38 6.23
N SER A 715 27.96 -5.60 6.02
CA SER A 715 26.70 -5.81 6.72
C SER A 715 26.13 -7.19 6.38
N GLU A 716 25.20 -7.69 7.18
CA GLU A 716 24.41 -8.86 6.81
C GLU A 716 23.66 -8.65 5.48
N MET A 717 23.27 -9.77 4.85
CA MET A 717 22.30 -9.72 3.76
C MET A 717 20.97 -9.14 4.28
N THR A 718 20.26 -8.43 3.42
CA THR A 718 18.94 -7.89 3.76
C THR A 718 18.04 -8.99 4.28
N ASN A 719 17.59 -8.83 5.52
CA ASN A 719 16.79 -9.78 6.26
C ASN A 719 15.76 -9.03 7.13
N PRO A 720 14.83 -9.72 7.81
CA PRO A 720 13.83 -9.06 8.66
C PRO A 720 14.42 -8.13 9.74
N ARG A 721 15.61 -8.44 10.29
CA ARG A 721 16.31 -7.55 11.23
C ARG A 721 16.76 -6.27 10.53
N ILE A 722 17.45 -6.36 9.38
CA ILE A 722 17.86 -5.18 8.60
C ILE A 722 16.64 -4.34 8.19
N ALA A 723 15.57 -4.98 7.73
CA ALA A 723 14.32 -4.29 7.37
C ALA A 723 13.69 -3.57 8.56
N LYS A 724 13.74 -4.17 9.76
CA LYS A 724 13.29 -3.55 11.02
C LYS A 724 14.16 -2.34 11.37
N LEU A 725 15.48 -2.48 11.35
CA LEU A 725 16.43 -1.38 11.61
C LEU A 725 16.20 -0.23 10.62
N THR A 726 16.03 -0.54 9.34
CA THR A 726 15.65 0.44 8.32
C THR A 726 14.37 1.19 8.68
N LYS A 727 13.32 0.48 9.11
CA LYS A 727 12.04 1.10 9.51
C LYS A 727 12.17 1.98 10.76
N GLU A 728 13.10 1.67 11.66
CA GLU A 728 13.34 2.43 12.89
C GLU A 728 14.15 3.71 12.66
N HIS A 729 15.05 3.72 11.67
CA HIS A 729 16.01 4.79 11.46
C HIS A 729 15.78 5.64 10.20
N ALA A 730 14.99 5.19 9.22
CA ALA A 730 14.74 5.95 8.00
C ALA A 730 13.94 7.24 8.27
N VAL A 731 14.54 8.40 7.95
CA VAL A 731 13.92 9.73 8.12
C VAL A 731 13.40 10.34 6.82
N ALA A 732 13.82 9.79 5.68
CA ALA A 732 13.45 10.24 4.35
C ALA A 732 12.53 9.23 3.66
N GLU A 733 11.45 9.72 3.05
CA GLU A 733 10.57 8.91 2.22
C GLU A 733 11.14 8.83 0.80
N THR A 734 11.97 7.81 0.57
CA THR A 734 12.57 7.46 -0.73
C THR A 734 12.15 6.06 -1.17
N CYS A 735 12.66 5.57 -2.30
CA CYS A 735 12.51 4.17 -2.67
C CYS A 735 13.13 3.23 -1.62
N TYR A 736 12.59 2.01 -1.51
CA TYR A 736 13.00 1.05 -0.49
C TYR A 736 14.49 0.69 -0.51
N PRO A 737 15.16 0.47 -1.67
CA PRO A 737 16.60 0.23 -1.71
C PRO A 737 17.44 1.34 -1.05
N ALA A 738 17.04 2.61 -1.23
CA ALA A 738 17.71 3.74 -0.58
C ALA A 738 17.47 3.77 0.94
N LYS A 739 16.27 3.38 1.40
CA LYS A 739 15.98 3.23 2.84
C LYS A 739 16.77 2.08 3.47
N LEU A 740 17.08 1.01 2.73
CA LEU A 740 17.84 -0.12 3.28
C LEU A 740 19.23 0.28 3.79
N VAL A 741 19.85 1.33 3.23
CA VAL A 741 21.17 1.82 3.67
C VAL A 741 21.19 2.12 5.18
N TYR A 742 20.09 2.65 5.75
CA TYR A 742 20.01 2.92 7.18
C TYR A 742 20.19 1.65 8.01
N GLY A 743 19.42 0.59 7.71
CA GLY A 743 19.49 -0.67 8.44
C GLY A 743 20.85 -1.35 8.29
N HIS A 744 21.45 -1.32 7.09
CA HIS A 744 22.79 -1.85 6.87
C HIS A 744 23.88 -1.08 7.61
N VAL A 745 23.76 0.25 7.72
CA VAL A 745 24.70 1.05 8.51
C VAL A 745 24.59 0.73 10.00
N VAL A 746 23.37 0.62 10.55
CA VAL A 746 23.20 0.22 11.96
C VAL A 746 23.76 -1.17 12.23
N ASP A 747 23.54 -2.14 11.34
CA ASP A 747 24.12 -3.48 11.46
C ASP A 747 25.67 -3.46 11.45
N LEU A 748 26.29 -2.60 10.66
CA LEU A 748 27.75 -2.40 10.69
C LEU A 748 28.24 -1.79 12.00
N LEU A 749 27.50 -0.86 12.57
CA LEU A 749 27.81 -0.27 13.88
C LEU A 749 27.72 -1.33 14.98
N ASP A 750 26.72 -2.20 14.94
CA ASP A 750 26.59 -3.35 15.86
C ASP A 750 27.82 -4.30 15.77
N LYS A 751 28.46 -4.39 14.59
CA LYS A 751 29.70 -5.15 14.35
C LYS A 751 30.99 -4.43 14.79
N GLN A 752 30.88 -3.23 15.38
CA GLN A 752 31.99 -2.42 15.90
C GLN A 752 33.11 -2.22 14.87
N VAL A 753 32.76 -1.74 13.67
CA VAL A 753 33.72 -1.28 12.67
C VAL A 753 34.35 0.05 13.08
N ASP A 754 35.60 0.30 12.67
CA ASP A 754 36.31 1.55 13.00
C ASP A 754 35.83 2.71 12.11
N ALA A 755 35.39 2.40 10.89
CA ALA A 755 34.85 3.37 9.96
C ALA A 755 33.72 2.76 9.11
N VAL A 756 32.79 3.59 8.65
CA VAL A 756 31.70 3.20 7.73
C VAL A 756 31.92 3.88 6.39
N PHE A 757 32.09 3.08 5.34
CA PHE A 757 32.37 3.52 3.98
C PHE A 757 31.10 3.89 3.23
N LEU A 758 30.92 5.19 2.99
CA LEU A 758 29.72 5.77 2.35
C LEU A 758 30.14 6.73 1.22
N PRO A 759 30.70 6.23 0.10
CA PRO A 759 31.10 7.09 -1.02
C PRO A 759 29.88 7.67 -1.75
N SER A 760 30.00 8.91 -2.19
CA SER A 760 29.01 9.55 -3.06
C SER A 760 29.36 9.29 -4.52
N VAL A 761 28.97 8.13 -5.06
CA VAL A 761 29.33 7.70 -6.42
C VAL A 761 28.39 8.30 -7.47
N PHE A 762 28.93 9.09 -8.40
CA PHE A 762 28.13 9.85 -9.37
C PHE A 762 27.91 9.12 -10.69
N ASN A 763 28.93 8.41 -11.18
CA ASN A 763 28.90 7.77 -12.50
C ASN A 763 29.71 6.47 -12.53
N ARG A 764 29.52 5.69 -13.59
CA ARG A 764 30.27 4.46 -13.88
C ARG A 764 31.51 4.76 -14.72
N GLU A 765 32.42 3.80 -14.76
CA GLU A 765 33.69 3.82 -15.48
C GLU A 765 33.54 3.80 -17.02
N ASN A 766 32.36 3.45 -17.54
CA ASN A 766 32.13 3.29 -18.97
C ASN A 766 30.81 3.92 -19.45
N ILE A 767 30.82 4.49 -20.65
CA ILE A 767 29.65 5.02 -21.32
C ILE A 767 29.04 3.94 -22.22
N ALA A 768 27.71 3.88 -22.32
CA ALA A 768 27.02 2.98 -23.23
C ALA A 768 27.17 3.46 -24.70
N PRO A 769 27.03 2.56 -25.70
CA PRO A 769 27.11 2.95 -27.11
C PRO A 769 26.19 4.13 -27.45
N GLY A 770 26.72 5.11 -28.19
CA GLY A 770 25.99 6.30 -28.65
C GLY A 770 25.62 7.33 -27.57
N GLN A 771 25.89 7.06 -26.29
CA GLN A 771 25.53 7.95 -25.18
C GLN A 771 26.69 8.90 -24.83
N THR A 772 26.37 10.02 -24.16
CA THR A 772 27.36 11.01 -23.69
C THR A 772 27.41 11.15 -22.17
N GLN A 773 26.47 10.52 -21.46
CA GLN A 773 26.31 10.59 -20.00
C GLN A 773 26.13 9.17 -19.45
N ASN A 774 26.44 8.93 -18.17
CA ASN A 774 26.32 7.60 -17.55
C ASN A 774 26.17 7.65 -16.02
N SER A 775 25.30 8.52 -15.52
CA SER A 775 25.21 8.77 -14.10
C SER A 775 24.37 7.73 -13.36
N TYR A 776 24.65 7.56 -12.07
CA TYR A 776 23.77 6.86 -11.14
C TYR A 776 22.53 7.68 -10.82
N CYS A 777 21.52 7.05 -10.21
CA CYS A 777 20.36 7.80 -9.74
C CYS A 777 20.77 8.79 -8.62
N PRO A 778 20.14 9.96 -8.48
CA PRO A 778 20.53 10.98 -7.51
C PRO A 778 20.55 10.51 -6.05
N TYR A 779 19.78 9.47 -5.71
CA TYR A 779 19.78 8.90 -4.37
C TYR A 779 21.11 8.21 -4.03
N ILE A 780 21.78 7.56 -4.98
CA ILE A 780 23.06 6.88 -4.71
C ILE A 780 24.11 7.84 -4.12
N PRO A 781 24.47 8.97 -4.77
CA PRO A 781 25.42 9.89 -4.19
C PRO A 781 24.85 10.67 -2.99
N ALA A 782 23.54 10.84 -2.87
CA ALA A 782 22.93 11.54 -1.74
C ALA A 782 22.90 10.73 -0.45
N MET A 783 22.85 9.38 -0.52
CA MET A 783 22.65 8.53 0.65
C MET A 783 23.76 8.66 1.70
N SER A 784 24.99 8.98 1.30
CA SER A 784 26.09 9.25 2.24
C SER A 784 25.78 10.40 3.21
N HIS A 785 25.14 11.47 2.70
CA HIS A 785 24.75 12.64 3.47
C HIS A 785 23.46 12.39 4.25
N VAL A 786 22.47 11.78 3.60
CA VAL A 786 21.15 11.52 4.21
C VAL A 786 21.27 10.58 5.41
N VAL A 787 22.05 9.50 5.31
CA VAL A 787 22.23 8.58 6.43
C VAL A 787 23.03 9.19 7.57
N THR A 788 24.10 9.93 7.26
CA THR A 788 24.92 10.57 8.31
C THR A 788 24.23 11.75 9.01
N ALA A 789 23.18 12.32 8.42
CA ALA A 789 22.33 13.29 9.09
C ALA A 789 21.32 12.62 10.06
N ALA A 790 21.01 11.35 9.86
CA ALA A 790 20.01 10.62 10.64
C ALA A 790 20.60 9.70 11.70
N ILE A 791 21.81 9.18 11.46
CA ILE A 791 22.53 8.26 12.34
C ILE A 791 23.84 8.92 12.74
N ASP A 792 24.03 9.09 14.05
CA ASP A 792 25.29 9.59 14.61
C ASP A 792 26.34 8.46 14.68
N ILE A 793 27.00 8.24 13.54
CA ILE A 793 28.05 7.22 13.37
C ILE A 793 29.22 7.45 14.35
N ALA A 794 29.55 8.71 14.64
CA ALA A 794 30.64 9.08 15.53
C ALA A 794 30.31 8.75 17.00
N ALA A 795 29.09 9.03 17.45
CA ALA A 795 28.64 8.64 18.79
C ALA A 795 28.60 7.11 18.98
N ALA A 796 28.43 6.35 17.90
CA ALA A 796 28.50 4.88 17.91
C ALA A 796 29.94 4.33 17.86
N GLY A 797 30.97 5.18 17.88
CA GLY A 797 32.38 4.79 17.93
C GLY A 797 33.03 4.50 16.58
N ALA A 798 32.42 4.89 15.46
CA ALA A 798 32.97 4.72 14.11
C ALA A 798 33.13 6.07 13.38
N LYS A 799 34.03 6.14 12.39
CA LYS A 799 34.19 7.33 11.52
C LYS A 799 33.42 7.15 10.20
N PRO A 800 32.56 8.10 9.78
CA PRO A 800 32.00 8.08 8.43
C PRO A 800 33.05 8.49 7.39
N ILE A 801 33.35 7.62 6.42
CA ILE A 801 34.20 7.93 5.26
C ILE A 801 33.30 8.39 4.12
N LYS A 802 33.35 9.68 3.78
CA LYS A 802 32.43 10.32 2.83
C LYS A 802 33.20 11.18 1.83
N PHE A 803 33.24 10.75 0.58
CA PHE A 803 33.90 11.50 -0.47
C PHE A 803 33.11 11.38 -1.79
N PRO A 804 33.16 12.41 -2.67
CA PRO A 804 32.64 12.29 -4.01
C PRO A 804 33.48 11.31 -4.83
N LEU A 805 32.85 10.51 -5.69
CA LEU A 805 33.57 9.63 -6.62
C LEU A 805 32.99 9.71 -8.03
N HIS A 806 33.84 10.14 -8.97
CA HIS A 806 33.54 10.17 -10.40
C HIS A 806 34.41 9.14 -11.13
N MET A 807 33.87 7.94 -11.38
CA MET A 807 34.59 6.86 -12.06
C MET A 807 34.88 7.14 -13.54
N LEU A 808 34.04 7.92 -14.22
CA LEU A 808 34.16 8.19 -15.67
C LEU A 808 35.35 9.11 -16.00
N TRP A 809 35.60 10.11 -15.15
CA TRP A 809 36.50 11.21 -15.48
C TRP A 809 37.83 11.04 -14.75
N GLU A 810 38.81 10.44 -15.41
CA GLU A 810 40.09 10.05 -14.81
C GLU A 810 40.74 11.15 -13.94
N LYS A 811 40.89 12.37 -14.47
CA LYS A 811 41.47 13.49 -13.71
C LYS A 811 40.68 13.81 -12.43
N ARG A 812 39.35 13.73 -12.48
CA ARG A 812 38.48 13.98 -11.32
C ARG A 812 38.53 12.81 -10.34
N LYS A 813 38.52 11.58 -10.85
CA LYS A 813 38.70 10.36 -10.08
C LYS A 813 39.98 10.39 -9.26
N THR A 814 41.11 10.75 -9.86
CA THR A 814 42.39 10.88 -9.14
C THR A 814 42.30 11.91 -8.01
N GLN A 815 41.63 13.04 -8.23
CA GLN A 815 41.43 14.06 -7.18
C GLN A 815 40.52 13.56 -6.05
N ASP A 816 39.46 12.85 -6.41
CA ASP A 816 38.51 12.25 -5.47
C ASP A 816 39.21 11.18 -4.61
N LEU A 817 40.04 10.32 -5.22
CA LEU A 817 40.82 9.30 -4.51
C LEU A 817 41.89 9.91 -3.60
N ARG A 818 42.53 11.03 -3.97
CA ARG A 818 43.45 11.72 -3.04
C ARG A 818 42.80 12.13 -1.73
N LYS A 819 41.54 12.56 -1.75
CA LYS A 819 40.79 12.85 -0.52
C LYS A 819 40.56 11.59 0.31
N LEU A 820 40.27 10.46 -0.34
CA LEU A 820 40.18 9.18 0.35
C LEU A 820 41.53 8.75 0.95
N ALA A 821 42.65 9.01 0.27
CA ALA A 821 43.99 8.76 0.81
C ALA A 821 44.23 9.53 2.11
N GLU A 822 43.85 10.82 2.15
CA GLU A 822 43.92 11.65 3.36
C GLU A 822 43.02 11.09 4.48
N GLU A 823 41.79 10.67 4.16
CA GLU A 823 40.86 10.11 5.17
C GLU A 823 41.32 8.78 5.77
N LEU A 824 42.02 7.96 4.98
CA LEU A 824 42.56 6.65 5.37
C LEU A 824 44.00 6.71 5.90
N GLY A 825 44.70 7.84 5.75
CA GLY A 825 46.11 7.98 6.16
C GLY A 825 47.10 7.20 5.29
N VAL A 826 46.81 7.01 3.99
CA VAL A 826 47.66 6.26 3.05
C VAL A 826 48.32 7.18 2.02
N SER A 827 49.45 6.74 1.45
CA SER A 827 50.17 7.54 0.43
C SER A 827 49.48 7.53 -0.94
N ASP A 828 49.68 8.61 -1.72
CA ASP A 828 49.24 8.70 -3.13
C ASP A 828 49.68 7.50 -3.98
N LYS A 829 50.90 6.97 -3.72
CA LYS A 829 51.41 5.80 -4.45
C LYS A 829 50.63 4.53 -4.10
N ALA A 830 50.28 4.36 -2.82
CA ALA A 830 49.50 3.21 -2.36
C ALA A 830 48.07 3.26 -2.91
N ILE A 831 47.42 4.43 -2.91
CA ILE A 831 46.04 4.55 -3.40
C ILE A 831 45.95 4.38 -4.92
N ASN A 832 46.92 4.87 -5.69
CA ASN A 832 46.97 4.63 -7.14
C ASN A 832 47.18 3.14 -7.47
N LYS A 833 47.97 2.43 -6.65
CA LYS A 833 48.13 0.96 -6.79
C LYS A 833 46.81 0.24 -6.47
N ALA A 834 46.12 0.65 -5.41
CA ALA A 834 44.82 0.11 -5.03
C ALA A 834 43.74 0.39 -6.09
N ASP A 835 43.73 1.57 -6.70
CA ASP A 835 42.82 1.91 -7.80
C ASP A 835 43.04 1.01 -9.03
N ALA A 836 44.30 0.80 -9.43
CA ALA A 836 44.62 -0.09 -10.55
C ALA A 836 44.19 -1.54 -10.26
N ALA A 837 44.41 -2.03 -9.04
CA ALA A 837 43.97 -3.35 -8.61
C ALA A 837 42.44 -3.49 -8.58
N GLY A 838 41.74 -2.45 -8.12
CA GLY A 838 40.28 -2.38 -8.15
C GLY A 838 39.72 -2.40 -9.58
N LEU A 839 40.28 -1.58 -10.48
CA LEU A 839 39.86 -1.53 -11.89
C LEU A 839 40.05 -2.89 -12.57
N ALA A 840 41.18 -3.56 -12.35
CA ALA A 840 41.44 -4.88 -12.91
C ALA A 840 40.42 -5.92 -12.41
N ALA A 841 40.12 -5.94 -11.10
CA ALA A 841 39.11 -6.83 -10.53
C ALA A 841 37.70 -6.57 -11.09
N GLN A 842 37.35 -5.31 -11.30
CA GLN A 842 36.05 -4.94 -11.88
C GLN A 842 35.93 -5.35 -13.35
N GLN A 843 36.99 -5.19 -14.12
CA GLN A 843 37.02 -5.60 -15.53
C GLN A 843 36.92 -7.12 -15.67
N GLU A 844 37.63 -7.88 -14.82
CA GLU A 844 37.54 -9.34 -14.77
C GLU A 844 36.12 -9.80 -14.41
N PHE A 845 35.49 -9.17 -13.42
CA PHE A 845 34.09 -9.46 -13.07
C PHE A 845 33.15 -9.28 -14.28
N TYR A 846 33.26 -8.17 -15.03
CA TYR A 846 32.45 -7.99 -16.24
C TYR A 846 32.75 -8.98 -17.35
N ALA A 847 34.02 -9.37 -17.52
CA ALA A 847 34.40 -10.37 -18.52
C ALA A 847 33.80 -11.75 -18.17
N GLN A 848 33.80 -12.12 -16.89
CA GLN A 848 33.17 -13.34 -16.39
C GLN A 848 31.65 -13.31 -16.61
N LEU A 849 30.98 -12.22 -16.27
CA LEU A 849 29.53 -12.07 -16.53
C LEU A 849 29.19 -12.22 -18.02
N ALA A 850 29.98 -11.60 -18.90
CA ALA A 850 29.78 -11.71 -20.35
C ALA A 850 29.97 -13.15 -20.85
N ARG A 851 30.99 -13.85 -20.34
CA ARG A 851 31.26 -15.26 -20.69
C ARG A 851 30.15 -16.18 -20.19
N CYS A 852 29.79 -16.11 -18.91
CA CYS A 852 28.69 -16.89 -18.34
C CYS A 852 27.37 -16.60 -19.05
N GLY A 853 27.10 -15.34 -19.39
CA GLY A 853 25.91 -14.95 -20.14
C GLY A 853 25.86 -15.53 -21.55
N GLN A 854 26.98 -15.52 -22.28
CA GLN A 854 27.08 -16.13 -23.60
C GLN A 854 26.89 -17.66 -23.53
N GLU A 855 27.50 -18.33 -22.57
CA GLU A 855 27.31 -19.77 -22.32
C GLU A 855 25.84 -20.08 -22.00
N ALA A 856 25.21 -19.32 -21.10
CA ALA A 856 23.81 -19.48 -20.71
C ALA A 856 22.86 -19.30 -21.91
N LEU A 857 23.05 -18.25 -22.73
CA LEU A 857 22.21 -17.97 -23.90
C LEU A 857 22.37 -19.01 -25.02
N SER A 858 23.56 -19.59 -25.16
CA SER A 858 23.86 -20.63 -26.15
C SER A 858 23.25 -21.98 -25.77
N ASN A 859 23.17 -22.28 -24.48
CA ASN A 859 22.64 -23.55 -23.94
C ASN A 859 21.11 -23.58 -23.77
N LEU A 860 20.39 -22.54 -24.19
CA LEU A 860 18.93 -22.53 -24.12
C LEU A 860 18.32 -23.52 -25.12
N ASP A 861 17.61 -24.54 -24.60
CA ASP A 861 16.95 -25.60 -25.37
C ASP A 861 15.77 -25.12 -26.26
N GLY A 862 15.25 -23.92 -26.00
CA GLY A 862 14.09 -23.33 -26.68
C GLY A 862 12.73 -23.86 -26.22
N ASN A 863 12.71 -24.88 -25.35
CA ASN A 863 11.49 -25.48 -24.80
C ASN A 863 11.20 -24.98 -23.38
N THR A 864 12.25 -24.82 -22.57
CA THR A 864 12.16 -24.30 -21.22
C THR A 864 11.95 -22.79 -21.25
N GLU A 865 11.01 -22.29 -20.45
CA GLU A 865 10.72 -20.87 -20.39
C GLU A 865 11.89 -20.11 -19.74
N VAL A 866 12.30 -19.01 -20.36
CA VAL A 866 13.41 -18.16 -19.86
C VAL A 866 12.87 -16.77 -19.56
N ALA A 867 13.14 -16.31 -18.33
CA ALA A 867 12.75 -15.00 -17.86
C ALA A 867 13.98 -14.16 -17.54
N VAL A 868 14.24 -13.14 -18.37
CA VAL A 868 15.23 -12.12 -18.07
C VAL A 868 14.65 -11.19 -17.01
N VAL A 869 15.25 -11.17 -15.83
CA VAL A 869 14.86 -10.24 -14.77
C VAL A 869 15.61 -8.92 -14.99
N VAL A 870 14.86 -7.91 -15.42
CA VAL A 870 15.34 -6.60 -15.84
C VAL A 870 15.10 -5.60 -14.71
N GLY A 871 16.08 -4.75 -14.42
CA GLY A 871 15.99 -3.77 -13.35
C GLY A 871 17.36 -3.28 -12.92
N ARG A 872 17.44 -2.69 -11.73
CA ARG A 872 18.68 -2.15 -11.18
C ARG A 872 19.45 -3.24 -10.45
N PRO A 873 20.80 -3.28 -10.52
CA PRO A 873 21.57 -4.35 -9.89
C PRO A 873 21.28 -4.54 -8.39
N TYR A 874 21.08 -3.46 -7.63
CA TYR A 874 20.69 -3.54 -6.22
C TYR A 874 19.25 -3.99 -5.99
N THR A 875 18.38 -3.87 -7.00
CA THR A 875 17.00 -4.38 -6.93
C THR A 875 16.95 -5.86 -7.28
N LEU A 876 17.76 -6.28 -8.24
CA LEU A 876 17.77 -7.65 -8.77
C LEU A 876 18.50 -8.62 -7.85
N ASN A 877 19.64 -8.20 -7.30
CA ASN A 877 20.61 -9.09 -6.67
C ASN A 877 20.59 -9.05 -5.13
N ASP A 878 19.82 -8.15 -4.55
CA ASP A 878 19.51 -8.22 -3.13
C ASP A 878 18.34 -9.21 -2.91
N PHE A 879 18.65 -10.43 -2.49
CA PHE A 879 17.64 -11.49 -2.29
C PHE A 879 16.59 -11.14 -1.23
N GLY A 880 16.91 -10.28 -0.25
CA GLY A 880 15.96 -9.81 0.74
C GLY A 880 15.00 -8.78 0.17
N LEU A 881 15.48 -7.90 -0.71
CA LEU A 881 14.68 -6.90 -1.40
C LEU A 881 13.84 -7.52 -2.53
N CYS A 882 14.44 -8.34 -3.40
CA CYS A 882 13.73 -8.99 -4.52
C CYS A 882 12.82 -10.15 -4.07
N GLN A 883 12.70 -10.37 -2.75
CA GLN A 883 11.89 -11.44 -2.15
C GLN A 883 12.22 -12.82 -2.73
N ASN A 884 13.51 -13.09 -2.97
CA ASN A 884 14.01 -14.32 -3.57
C ASN A 884 13.29 -14.73 -4.89
N LEU A 885 12.95 -13.76 -5.74
CA LEU A 885 12.26 -13.97 -7.01
C LEU A 885 12.92 -15.02 -7.92
N PRO A 886 14.26 -15.03 -8.13
CA PRO A 886 14.90 -16.03 -8.99
C PRO A 886 14.58 -17.47 -8.57
N TYR A 887 14.66 -17.75 -7.27
CA TYR A 887 14.33 -19.06 -6.72
C TYR A 887 12.87 -19.46 -6.97
N LYS A 888 11.93 -18.52 -6.85
CA LYS A 888 10.51 -18.76 -7.14
C LYS A 888 10.26 -19.04 -8.63
N LEU A 889 10.96 -18.36 -9.52
CA LEU A 889 10.87 -18.64 -10.96
C LEU A 889 11.34 -20.07 -11.28
N ARG A 890 12.43 -20.52 -10.63
CA ARG A 890 12.89 -21.91 -10.75
C ARG A 890 11.82 -22.91 -10.29
N LYS A 891 11.08 -22.62 -9.21
CA LYS A 891 9.91 -23.43 -8.78
C LYS A 891 8.80 -23.52 -9.83
N LEU A 892 8.63 -22.47 -10.65
CA LEU A 892 7.62 -22.44 -11.72
C LEU A 892 8.08 -23.15 -13.01
N GLY A 893 9.29 -23.73 -13.02
CA GLY A 893 9.87 -24.34 -14.21
C GLY A 893 10.51 -23.33 -15.17
N VAL A 894 10.80 -22.12 -14.69
CA VAL A 894 11.32 -21.01 -15.50
C VAL A 894 12.78 -20.76 -15.16
N ILE A 895 13.63 -20.58 -16.17
CA ILE A 895 15.05 -20.21 -16.01
C ILE A 895 15.15 -18.69 -15.76
N PRO A 896 15.56 -18.24 -14.55
CA PRO A 896 15.77 -16.83 -14.29
C PRO A 896 17.15 -16.38 -14.78
N LEU A 897 17.20 -15.47 -15.76
CA LEU A 897 18.44 -14.91 -16.29
C LEU A 897 18.64 -13.48 -15.77
N PRO A 898 19.77 -13.15 -15.13
CA PRO A 898 20.05 -11.78 -14.73
C PRO A 898 20.31 -10.90 -15.96
N MET A 899 19.83 -9.65 -15.95
CA MET A 899 20.03 -8.70 -17.06
C MET A 899 21.52 -8.55 -17.45
N ASP A 900 22.43 -8.64 -16.47
CA ASP A 900 23.87 -8.48 -16.69
C ASP A 900 24.49 -9.60 -17.55
N TYR A 901 23.77 -10.70 -17.79
CA TYR A 901 24.19 -11.78 -18.70
C TYR A 901 23.85 -11.47 -20.17
N LEU A 902 23.07 -10.42 -20.43
CA LEU A 902 22.80 -9.97 -21.80
C LEU A 902 23.95 -9.09 -22.33
N PRO A 903 24.29 -9.19 -23.62
CA PRO A 903 25.34 -8.37 -24.24
C PRO A 903 24.86 -6.92 -24.49
N THR A 904 24.43 -6.20 -23.45
CA THR A 904 23.83 -4.85 -23.59
C THR A 904 24.75 -3.83 -24.29
N LYS A 905 26.07 -4.03 -24.22
CA LYS A 905 27.07 -3.19 -24.90
C LYS A 905 27.03 -3.29 -26.43
N THR A 906 26.33 -4.26 -27.02
CA THR A 906 26.20 -4.38 -28.48
C THR A 906 25.01 -3.60 -29.03
N VAL A 907 24.20 -2.99 -28.18
CA VAL A 907 22.99 -2.24 -28.58
C VAL A 907 23.22 -0.75 -28.37
N ASP A 908 23.08 0.01 -29.44
CA ASP A 908 22.97 1.46 -29.38
C ASP A 908 21.49 1.87 -29.31
N ILE A 909 21.14 2.61 -28.27
CA ILE A 909 19.77 3.11 -28.05
C ILE A 909 19.64 4.61 -28.38
N SER A 910 20.73 5.27 -28.75
CA SER A 910 20.81 6.74 -28.87
C SER A 910 19.93 7.30 -29.99
N ASP A 911 19.69 6.55 -31.07
CA ASP A 911 18.82 6.96 -32.18
C ASP A 911 17.42 7.39 -31.71
N LYS A 912 16.89 6.71 -30.68
CA LYS A 912 15.57 7.03 -30.08
C LYS A 912 15.67 7.68 -28.70
N TYR A 913 16.76 7.41 -27.97
CA TYR A 913 16.93 7.77 -26.56
C TYR A 913 18.32 8.39 -26.29
N ASN A 914 18.72 9.40 -27.07
CA ASN A 914 20.04 10.07 -27.00
C ASN A 914 20.35 10.79 -25.67
N ASN A 915 19.35 11.01 -24.82
CA ASN A 915 19.48 11.71 -23.53
C ASN A 915 19.10 10.83 -22.34
N MET A 916 19.22 9.51 -22.45
CA MET A 916 19.03 8.61 -21.31
C MET A 916 20.21 8.75 -20.34
N PHE A 917 20.14 9.73 -19.46
CA PHE A 917 21.23 10.11 -18.54
C PHE A 917 21.60 9.02 -17.52
N TRP A 918 20.63 8.21 -17.09
CA TRP A 918 20.87 7.16 -16.10
C TRP A 918 21.51 5.94 -16.74
N ARG A 919 22.69 5.55 -16.25
CA ARG A 919 23.42 4.40 -16.79
C ARG A 919 22.64 3.09 -16.70
N SER A 920 21.94 2.86 -15.59
CA SER A 920 21.05 1.70 -15.45
C SER A 920 19.86 1.76 -16.43
N GLY A 921 19.36 2.96 -16.75
CA GLY A 921 18.30 3.13 -17.75
C GLY A 921 18.79 2.74 -19.15
N GLN A 922 20.05 3.05 -19.47
CA GLN A 922 20.68 2.61 -20.71
C GLN A 922 20.76 1.08 -20.79
N ASP A 923 21.21 0.41 -19.72
CA ASP A 923 21.26 -1.06 -19.66
C ASP A 923 19.87 -1.69 -19.78
N ILE A 924 18.87 -1.14 -19.08
CA ILE A 924 17.48 -1.62 -19.10
C ILE A 924 16.88 -1.52 -20.51
N LEU A 925 17.08 -0.41 -21.22
CA LEU A 925 16.53 -0.24 -22.57
C LEU A 925 17.29 -1.08 -23.61
N ALA A 926 18.61 -1.24 -23.46
CA ALA A 926 19.39 -2.17 -24.29
C ALA A 926 18.93 -3.63 -24.09
N ALA A 927 18.71 -4.04 -22.83
CA ALA A 927 18.15 -5.34 -22.49
C ALA A 927 16.74 -5.54 -23.08
N ALA A 928 15.88 -4.52 -23.02
CA ALA A 928 14.55 -4.55 -23.65
C ALA A 928 14.64 -4.87 -25.15
N THR A 929 15.54 -4.21 -25.87
CA THR A 929 15.77 -4.43 -27.31
C THR A 929 16.26 -5.86 -27.58
N LEU A 930 17.18 -6.39 -26.77
CA LEU A 930 17.67 -7.76 -26.91
C LEU A 930 16.58 -8.80 -26.62
N VAL A 931 15.78 -8.59 -25.57
CA VAL A 931 14.66 -9.47 -25.24
C VAL A 931 13.60 -9.43 -26.32
N GLN A 932 13.23 -8.24 -26.81
CA GLN A 932 12.22 -8.10 -27.87
C GLN A 932 12.64 -8.84 -29.14
N ASN A 933 13.91 -8.76 -29.54
CA ASN A 933 14.43 -9.42 -30.74
C ASN A 933 14.65 -10.94 -30.60
N ASN A 934 14.57 -11.52 -29.39
CA ASN A 934 14.80 -12.95 -29.18
C ASN A 934 13.52 -13.66 -28.69
N PRO A 935 12.85 -14.48 -29.51
CA PRO A 935 11.57 -15.10 -29.15
C PRO A 935 11.66 -16.10 -27.98
N ARG A 936 12.87 -16.59 -27.66
CA ARG A 936 13.10 -17.52 -26.53
C ARG A 936 13.06 -16.82 -25.16
N LEU A 937 13.22 -15.49 -25.13
CA LEU A 937 13.33 -14.72 -23.89
C LEU A 937 12.02 -14.00 -23.56
N GLN A 938 11.64 -13.99 -22.29
CA GLN A 938 10.59 -13.11 -21.76
C GLN A 938 11.21 -12.14 -20.74
N ALA A 939 10.57 -10.99 -20.51
CA ALA A 939 11.05 -10.02 -19.53
C ALA A 939 10.17 -10.00 -18.27
N ILE A 940 10.83 -9.91 -17.11
CA ILE A 940 10.22 -9.49 -15.86
C ILE A 940 10.94 -8.21 -15.42
N TYR A 941 10.26 -7.07 -15.49
CA TYR A 941 10.78 -5.80 -15.02
C TYR A 941 10.52 -5.68 -13.51
N LEU A 942 11.59 -5.60 -12.72
CA LEU A 942 11.54 -5.42 -11.28
C LEU A 942 11.89 -3.96 -10.91
N THR A 943 10.91 -3.25 -10.35
CA THR A 943 11.03 -1.85 -9.91
C THR A 943 10.75 -1.72 -8.40
N SER A 944 10.98 -0.53 -7.84
CA SER A 944 10.64 -0.21 -6.46
C SER A 944 9.69 0.98 -6.38
N PHE A 945 8.74 0.92 -5.45
CA PHE A 945 7.86 2.05 -5.15
C PHE A 945 8.69 3.30 -4.81
N ASN A 946 8.19 4.48 -5.19
CA ASN A 946 8.91 5.76 -5.13
C ASN A 946 10.23 5.82 -5.93
N CYS A 947 10.46 4.94 -6.91
CA CYS A 947 11.60 5.07 -7.81
C CYS A 947 11.35 6.14 -8.88
N GLY A 948 11.87 7.35 -8.65
CA GLY A 948 11.75 8.49 -9.58
C GLY A 948 12.28 8.21 -10.99
N PRO A 949 13.47 7.61 -11.20
CA PRO A 949 13.93 7.30 -12.55
C PRO A 949 13.04 6.29 -13.31
N ASP A 950 12.54 5.26 -12.62
CA ASP A 950 11.81 4.17 -13.29
C ASP A 950 10.40 4.61 -13.72
N SER A 951 9.83 5.65 -13.10
CA SER A 951 8.58 6.27 -13.58
C SER A 951 8.70 6.81 -15.01
N PHE A 952 9.90 7.15 -15.46
CA PHE A 952 10.17 7.53 -16.86
C PHE A 952 10.56 6.30 -17.70
N ILE A 953 11.56 5.53 -17.23
CA ILE A 953 12.16 4.42 -17.99
C ILE A 953 11.13 3.35 -18.36
N MET A 954 10.13 3.08 -17.50
CA MET A 954 9.12 2.06 -17.76
C MET A 954 8.32 2.33 -19.04
N SER A 955 7.99 3.60 -19.33
CA SER A 955 7.28 3.97 -20.55
C SER A 955 8.11 3.66 -21.80
N PHE A 956 9.41 3.95 -21.77
CA PHE A 956 10.35 3.64 -22.85
C PHE A 956 10.54 2.12 -23.01
N PHE A 957 10.66 1.40 -21.90
CA PHE A 957 10.74 -0.05 -21.88
C PHE A 957 9.52 -0.68 -22.56
N ARG A 958 8.31 -0.23 -22.18
CA ARG A 958 7.05 -0.69 -22.79
C ARG A 958 6.99 -0.38 -24.28
N ASN A 959 7.43 0.79 -24.70
CA ASN A 959 7.50 1.16 -26.12
C ASN A 959 8.45 0.26 -26.92
N ILE A 960 9.57 -0.17 -26.34
CA ILE A 960 10.50 -1.09 -27.00
C ILE A 960 9.90 -2.50 -27.08
N MET A 961 9.30 -2.99 -25.99
CA MET A 961 8.69 -4.32 -25.94
C MET A 961 7.50 -4.46 -26.91
N ALA A 962 6.81 -3.36 -27.22
CA ALA A 962 5.68 -3.31 -28.14
C ALA A 962 4.61 -4.38 -27.80
N ASP A 963 4.33 -5.30 -28.71
CA ASP A 963 3.33 -6.37 -28.53
C ASP A 963 3.88 -7.58 -27.75
N LYS A 964 5.18 -7.63 -27.48
CA LYS A 964 5.77 -8.74 -26.73
C LYS A 964 5.44 -8.58 -25.24
N PRO A 965 4.72 -9.53 -24.63
CA PRO A 965 4.30 -9.42 -23.24
C PRO A 965 5.51 -9.46 -22.30
N PHE A 966 5.43 -8.67 -21.23
CA PHE A 966 6.37 -8.71 -20.11
C PHE A 966 5.62 -8.52 -18.80
N LEU A 967 6.23 -8.98 -17.70
CA LEU A 967 5.66 -8.81 -16.37
C LEU A 967 6.33 -7.64 -15.65
N GLU A 968 5.52 -6.75 -15.08
CA GLU A 968 5.99 -5.65 -14.23
C GLU A 968 5.73 -5.98 -12.75
N LEU A 969 6.78 -5.94 -11.93
CA LEU A 969 6.73 -6.19 -10.50
C LEU A 969 7.29 -4.98 -9.74
N GLU A 970 6.46 -4.34 -8.93
CA GLU A 970 6.85 -3.24 -8.04
C GLU A 970 7.02 -3.75 -6.61
N LEU A 971 8.15 -3.38 -5.99
CA LEU A 971 8.55 -3.76 -4.63
C LEU A 971 8.52 -2.58 -3.66
N ASP A 972 8.15 -2.82 -2.41
CA ASP A 972 8.08 -1.85 -1.31
C ASP A 972 8.48 -2.50 0.03
N ASP A 973 8.65 -1.69 1.08
CA ASP A 973 8.94 -2.13 2.46
C ASP A 973 7.77 -2.88 3.14
N HIS A 974 6.61 -2.93 2.48
CA HIS A 974 5.39 -3.63 2.89
C HIS A 974 4.99 -4.82 1.98
N THR A 975 5.71 -5.09 0.89
CA THR A 975 5.24 -6.09 -0.11
C THR A 975 5.14 -7.50 0.48
N ALA A 976 3.94 -8.10 0.41
CA ALA A 976 3.70 -9.48 0.81
C ALA A 976 4.14 -10.48 -0.27
N ASP A 977 4.74 -11.59 0.17
CA ASP A 977 5.38 -12.59 -0.68
C ASP A 977 4.42 -13.24 -1.71
N ALA A 978 3.18 -13.48 -1.28
CA ALA A 978 2.15 -14.16 -2.06
C ALA A 978 1.70 -13.41 -3.32
N GLY A 979 1.78 -12.07 -3.29
CA GLY A 979 1.39 -11.22 -4.42
C GLY A 979 2.32 -11.34 -5.62
N ILE A 980 3.63 -11.48 -5.38
CA ILE A 980 4.64 -11.61 -6.44
C ILE A 980 4.51 -12.96 -7.16
N ILE A 981 4.42 -14.05 -6.39
CA ILE A 981 4.32 -15.41 -6.94
C ILE A 981 3.07 -15.54 -7.83
N THR A 982 1.92 -15.05 -7.35
CA THR A 982 0.65 -15.14 -8.10
C THR A 982 0.73 -14.41 -9.44
N ARG A 983 1.43 -13.27 -9.50
CA ARG A 983 1.65 -12.52 -10.75
C ARG A 983 2.56 -13.27 -11.72
N CYS A 984 3.64 -13.89 -11.22
CA CYS A 984 4.51 -14.72 -12.04
C CYS A 984 3.77 -15.95 -12.59
N GLU A 985 3.01 -16.66 -11.75
CA GLU A 985 2.18 -17.79 -12.18
C GLU A 985 1.20 -17.39 -13.27
N ALA A 986 0.41 -16.33 -13.05
CA ALA A 986 -0.56 -15.84 -14.02
C ALA A 986 0.12 -15.48 -15.36
N PHE A 987 1.30 -14.84 -15.31
CA PHE A 987 2.05 -14.48 -16.51
C PHE A 987 2.49 -15.70 -17.32
N PHE A 988 3.18 -16.68 -16.69
CA PHE A 988 3.65 -17.86 -17.41
C PHE A 988 2.52 -18.82 -17.80
N GLU A 989 1.48 -18.95 -16.98
CA GLU A 989 0.26 -19.70 -17.37
C GLU A 989 -0.37 -19.12 -18.63
N SER A 990 -0.50 -17.80 -18.71
CA SER A 990 -1.05 -17.14 -19.89
C SER A 990 -0.22 -17.38 -21.15
N LEU A 991 1.11 -17.28 -21.03
CA LEU A 991 2.03 -17.56 -22.14
C LEU A 991 1.87 -19.00 -22.65
N ARG A 992 1.65 -19.97 -21.75
CA ARG A 992 1.41 -21.37 -22.11
C ARG A 992 0.07 -21.54 -22.82
N MET A 993 -1.00 -20.91 -22.33
CA MET A 993 -2.33 -20.95 -22.96
C MET A 993 -2.32 -20.40 -24.38
N GLY A 994 -1.63 -19.27 -24.61
CA GLY A 994 -1.52 -18.66 -25.95
C GLY A 994 -0.80 -19.54 -26.98
N LYS A 995 0.13 -20.41 -26.55
CA LYS A 995 0.79 -21.40 -27.44
C LYS A 995 -0.17 -22.53 -27.83
N THR A 996 -1.03 -22.97 -26.92
CA THR A 996 -1.97 -24.08 -27.15
C THR A 996 -3.09 -23.71 -28.13
N THR A 997 -3.64 -22.50 -28.04
CA THR A 997 -4.68 -22.01 -28.98
C THR A 997 -4.16 -21.85 -30.41
N MET A 998 -2.91 -21.42 -30.62
CA MET A 998 -2.33 -21.32 -31.98
C MET A 998 -2.09 -22.67 -32.66
N ASN A 999 -1.81 -23.73 -31.90
CA ASN A 999 -1.62 -25.07 -32.47
C ASN A 999 -2.96 -25.78 -32.78
N GLY A 1000 -4.03 -25.50 -32.02
CA GLY A 1000 -5.37 -26.05 -32.30
C GLY A 1000 -5.97 -25.57 -33.63
N TYR A 1001 -5.68 -24.33 -34.04
CA TYR A 1001 -6.17 -23.78 -35.33
C TYR A 1001 -5.40 -24.27 -36.56
N LYS A 1002 -4.25 -24.95 -36.39
CA LYS A 1002 -3.52 -25.58 -37.51
C LYS A 1002 -3.96 -27.02 -37.80
N GLN A 1003 -4.87 -27.58 -37.00
CA GLN A 1003 -5.44 -28.93 -37.20
C GLN A 1003 -6.97 -28.92 -37.37
N GLY A 1004 -7.57 -27.76 -37.66
CA GLY A 1004 -8.99 -27.62 -38.03
C GLY A 1004 -9.17 -27.43 -39.52
#